data_AF-A0A960AFR4-F1
#
_entry.id   AF-A0A960AFR4-F1
#
_cell.length_a   1.000
_cell.length_b   1.000
_cell.length_c   1.000
_cell.angle_alpha   90.00
_cell.angle_beta   90.00
_cell.angle_gamma   90.00
#
_symmetry.space_group_name_H-M   'P 1'
#
loop_
_entity.id
_entity.type
_entity.pdbx_description
1 polymer ?
#
loop_
_entity_poly.entity_id
_entity_poly.type
_entity_poly.pdbx_seq_one_letter_code
_entity_poly.pdbx_strand_id
1 'polypeptide(L)'
;LAALDLEPLPPPPDPLAPVPAWTRPDFHRALALLRSFPAVMRALGLVVDVAVPRTLIDQAGPSGRIRAVWRRPPTGFGVTAPATAFEVVDGFFAPMRSATIVGGFVDLRTTSAGPDGAPVPDWPVVTFDVDGAAGALRDLQGSVARRRARAGAAGGLQQAALDPDDVALPGRRSLGLQIVHRQRQQHLDDRAARGRARAHQGLDDADALTADDLVLGYRLDVSEPGGRWYSAMRRSATYLVDGEPIQAEPVEEGHIAAGAVVRGTDNALRTDGVVVRWDGSRLGVPARRPGTTPAPRPAAPHADMPYDFVWHHDVAPDEPAGWRPLRFSLGYQLRLRVADIAGGGLEVGDVSSARYATDDVTYLRHEPVLPPEMPPPAGLLGTVPGGDGAVEVDHDLLGPGGALDRLVIRSDPAGDEPLPAYPANDSRVFLPPTATFELSDWEGRLDGDDVAAWRLARRALAAPRASAEARNGRQYTWLPDPAADQMAVTVLPVAADPVSGPTRERWALTPWPDYPGKTVRVVPSGEMAPTVDFAQVGTATVAMPAGHRVRVEVSSAVKSEQFARFDAISDAVPNSAAHDAVVDGRHPVVTPARTVDVVHAVRRPLLAPAAVLQAERDIGATAAVVDDDASPRYGVDPHSTQQIDVTASWVEVVDDGSQVVPTPVSMALPPLPVPVDGSPVASIRHDFGDTRHRSVSYRLDARSRYREFFATTDPDAAFVHSTPFDPIHVDSTARPPAPVVVSVAPAIRLEEGSGTVSRAPGLLRVELDGPWFVTGEGEQLGLVVPPAPGAVLERLDGGDELVADVGSPLVTTVYRDPLHGTDGPRQVDSGGVAGAAGEPVVVTDLETGTPICVVPFDVTCVDGRRSADIDLGSLADETDRPMVRLALVRFQRHSLRGLTTSPVVRTDLVGLLHGRTVRARVEAAEPIFVGPGTTGDTLVVVQLGGDPVSREVELRVEWCAAAPPDDALTATTDVAGDAVWTVLASGSGPANPHTGDHGLTFTRQASGEHRLVVTEWDDLPPSSAVTPDDLGSHVSRRPIFIAALSLTADVSALPSAFG
;
A
#
# COMPACT_ATOMS: atom_id res chain seq x y z
N LEU A 1 -40.48 7.64 6.95
CA LEU A 1 -39.82 8.96 6.81
C LEU A 1 -40.51 9.80 5.72
N ALA A 2 -40.47 9.43 4.43
CA ALA A 2 -41.09 10.23 3.36
C ALA A 2 -42.56 10.66 3.64
N ALA A 3 -43.39 9.74 4.16
CA ALA A 3 -44.80 10.00 4.49
C ALA A 3 -45.06 10.89 5.73
N LEU A 4 -44.04 11.48 6.36
CA LEU A 4 -44.19 12.31 7.57
C LEU A 4 -44.32 13.81 7.31
N ASP A 5 -44.26 14.27 6.05
CA ASP A 5 -44.41 15.70 5.68
C ASP A 5 -43.52 16.64 6.52
N LEU A 6 -42.24 16.28 6.63
CA LEU A 6 -41.22 17.08 7.32
C LEU A 6 -40.85 18.30 6.47
N GLU A 7 -41.70 19.33 6.47
CA GLU A 7 -41.34 20.65 5.97
C GLU A 7 -40.05 21.15 6.64
N PRO A 8 -39.23 21.97 5.94
CA PRO A 8 -38.06 22.59 6.55
C PRO A 8 -38.52 23.43 7.75
N LEU A 9 -38.12 22.99 8.95
CA LEU A 9 -38.50 23.64 10.20
C LEU A 9 -38.28 25.16 10.11
N PRO A 10 -39.27 25.99 10.53
CA PRO A 10 -39.06 27.43 10.58
C PRO A 10 -37.83 27.73 11.45
N PRO A 11 -37.09 28.82 11.17
CA PRO A 11 -35.88 29.16 11.90
C PRO A 11 -36.20 29.17 13.41
N PRO A 12 -35.31 28.61 14.25
CA PRO A 12 -35.61 28.45 15.66
C PRO A 12 -36.00 29.80 16.28
N PRO A 13 -37.08 29.85 17.09
CA PRO A 13 -37.42 31.07 17.79
C PRO A 13 -36.21 31.54 18.61
N ASP A 14 -36.00 32.85 18.65
CA ASP A 14 -34.83 33.46 19.27
C ASP A 14 -34.56 32.83 20.66
N PRO A 15 -33.38 32.21 20.89
CA PRO A 15 -33.06 31.62 22.19
C PRO A 15 -32.93 32.64 23.32
N LEU A 16 -32.95 33.95 23.00
CA LEU A 16 -33.05 35.05 23.96
C LEU A 16 -34.50 35.54 24.16
N ALA A 17 -35.49 34.98 23.44
CA ALA A 17 -36.90 35.28 23.67
C ALA A 17 -37.27 34.87 25.11
N PRO A 18 -37.71 35.80 25.97
CA PRO A 18 -37.91 35.51 27.38
C PRO A 18 -39.06 34.52 27.56
N VAL A 19 -38.75 33.34 28.09
CA VAL A 19 -39.76 32.41 28.60
C VAL A 19 -40.63 33.20 29.60
N PRO A 20 -41.96 33.28 29.42
CA PRO A 20 -42.79 34.14 30.25
C PRO A 20 -42.68 33.73 31.71
N ALA A 21 -42.25 34.66 32.56
CA ALA A 21 -42.06 34.44 33.99
C ALA A 21 -43.39 34.01 34.64
N TRP A 22 -43.33 33.06 35.58
CA TRP A 22 -44.52 32.59 36.27
C TRP A 22 -45.10 33.70 37.14
N THR A 23 -46.22 34.27 36.71
CA THR A 23 -47.05 35.18 37.52
C THR A 23 -47.97 34.38 38.42
N ARG A 24 -48.14 34.82 39.67
CA ARG A 24 -49.15 34.28 40.60
C ARG A 24 -50.52 34.15 39.92
N PRO A 25 -51.12 32.95 39.84
CA PRO A 25 -52.43 32.77 39.23
C PRO A 25 -53.52 33.60 39.89
N ASP A 26 -54.36 34.21 39.06
CA ASP A 26 -55.65 34.72 39.47
C ASP A 26 -56.66 33.55 39.66
N PHE A 27 -57.88 33.87 40.08
CA PHE A 27 -58.94 32.88 40.26
C PHE A 27 -59.19 32.04 38.99
N HIS A 28 -59.24 32.67 37.81
CA HIS A 28 -59.51 31.96 36.55
C HIS A 28 -58.35 31.05 36.16
N ARG A 29 -57.10 31.49 36.36
CA ARG A 29 -55.91 30.67 36.10
C ARG A 29 -55.75 29.52 37.09
N ALA A 30 -56.06 29.72 38.37
CA ALA A 30 -56.10 28.65 39.37
C ALA A 30 -57.16 27.59 39.01
N LEU A 31 -58.38 28.02 38.68
CA LEU A 31 -59.45 27.14 38.20
C LEU A 31 -59.08 26.40 36.91
N ALA A 32 -58.34 27.05 36.00
CA ALA A 32 -57.87 26.40 34.78
C ALA A 32 -56.81 25.32 35.03
N LEU A 33 -55.98 25.45 36.08
CA LEU A 33 -55.00 24.44 36.50
C LEU A 33 -55.67 23.21 37.13
N LEU A 34 -56.81 23.39 37.83
CA LEU A 34 -57.59 22.28 38.40
C LEU A 34 -58.20 21.34 37.34
N ARG A 35 -58.24 21.73 36.06
CA ARG A 35 -58.74 20.87 34.97
C ARG A 35 -57.96 19.57 34.79
N SER A 36 -56.70 19.51 35.23
CA SER A 36 -55.93 18.26 35.27
C SER A 36 -56.43 17.26 36.35
N PHE A 37 -57.34 17.67 37.22
CA PHE A 37 -57.84 16.89 38.37
C PHE A 37 -59.39 16.88 38.43
N PRO A 38 -60.09 16.21 37.50
CA PRO A 38 -61.56 16.23 37.44
C PRO A 38 -62.27 15.77 38.73
N ALA A 39 -61.69 14.82 39.46
CA ALA A 39 -62.24 14.34 40.74
C ALA A 39 -62.23 15.46 41.80
N VAL A 40 -61.19 16.31 41.82
CA VAL A 40 -61.14 17.52 42.67
C VAL A 40 -62.17 18.55 42.22
N MET A 41 -62.36 18.75 40.90
CA MET A 41 -63.39 19.67 40.40
C MET A 41 -64.81 19.24 40.80
N ARG A 42 -65.11 17.93 40.82
CA ARG A 42 -66.37 17.38 41.35
C ARG A 42 -66.49 17.59 42.86
N ALA A 43 -65.46 17.25 43.63
CA ALA A 43 -65.45 17.41 45.09
C ALA A 43 -65.64 18.88 45.55
N LEU A 44 -65.15 19.84 44.75
CA LEU A 44 -65.33 21.29 44.98
C LEU A 44 -66.63 21.86 44.40
N GLY A 45 -67.49 21.05 43.77
CA GLY A 45 -68.74 21.50 43.14
C GLY A 45 -68.55 22.37 41.88
N LEU A 46 -67.35 22.37 41.29
CA LEU A 46 -67.01 23.09 40.06
C LEU A 46 -67.45 22.32 38.80
N VAL A 47 -67.62 21.01 38.92
CA VAL A 47 -68.28 20.12 37.96
C VAL A 47 -69.49 19.51 38.66
N VAL A 48 -70.63 19.46 37.97
CA VAL A 48 -71.88 18.86 38.46
C VAL A 48 -72.45 17.98 37.36
N ASP A 49 -72.46 16.67 37.58
CA ASP A 49 -73.02 15.70 36.64
C ASP A 49 -74.56 15.70 36.73
N VAL A 50 -75.24 15.69 35.58
CA VAL A 50 -76.70 15.81 35.49
C VAL A 50 -77.27 14.72 34.59
N ALA A 51 -78.10 13.84 35.17
CA ALA A 51 -78.79 12.80 34.41
C ALA A 51 -79.86 13.41 33.49
N VAL A 52 -79.74 13.18 32.18
CA VAL A 52 -80.76 13.56 31.19
C VAL A 52 -81.80 12.45 31.08
N PRO A 53 -83.10 12.70 31.33
CA PRO A 53 -84.14 11.68 31.19
C PRO A 53 -84.19 11.15 29.75
N ARG A 54 -84.08 9.82 29.57
CA ARG A 54 -84.05 9.19 28.25
C ARG A 54 -85.24 9.58 27.36
N THR A 55 -86.42 9.77 27.95
CA THR A 55 -87.63 10.21 27.23
C THR A 55 -87.47 11.56 26.52
N LEU A 56 -86.56 12.45 26.95
CA LEU A 56 -86.23 13.69 26.22
C LEU A 56 -85.31 13.43 25.01
N ILE A 57 -84.42 12.44 25.12
CA ILE A 57 -83.57 11.99 24.00
C ILE A 57 -84.42 11.25 22.96
N ASP A 58 -85.27 10.31 23.40
CA ASP A 58 -86.19 9.59 22.51
C ASP A 58 -87.18 10.54 21.79
N GLN A 59 -87.52 11.69 22.38
CA GLN A 59 -88.33 12.77 21.76
C GLN A 59 -87.54 13.67 20.80
N ALA A 60 -86.27 13.95 21.10
CA ALA A 60 -85.40 14.75 20.24
C ALA A 60 -84.89 13.97 19.01
N GLY A 61 -84.82 12.64 19.11
CA GLY A 61 -84.31 11.76 18.07
C GLY A 61 -82.82 11.41 18.24
N PRO A 62 -82.21 10.73 17.26
CA PRO A 62 -80.83 10.23 17.37
C PRO A 62 -79.76 11.33 17.34
N SER A 63 -80.12 12.59 17.13
CA SER A 63 -79.23 13.75 17.29
C SER A 63 -80.00 15.05 17.51
N GLY A 64 -79.36 16.05 18.09
CA GLY A 64 -79.99 17.34 18.39
C GLY A 64 -79.06 18.36 19.06
N ARG A 65 -79.65 19.35 19.74
CA ARG A 65 -78.95 20.34 20.59
C ARG A 65 -79.46 20.28 22.02
N ILE A 66 -78.57 20.35 23.01
CA ILE A 66 -78.88 20.43 24.44
C ILE A 66 -78.29 21.70 25.06
N ARG A 67 -78.95 22.28 26.07
CA ARG A 67 -78.49 23.48 26.80
C ARG A 67 -78.87 23.38 28.28
N ALA A 68 -77.90 23.41 29.18
CA ALA A 68 -78.14 23.40 30.63
C ALA A 68 -78.38 24.84 31.13
N VAL A 69 -79.59 25.15 31.62
CA VAL A 69 -79.97 26.52 32.02
C VAL A 69 -80.22 26.60 33.52
N TRP A 70 -79.36 27.33 34.24
CA TRP A 70 -79.55 27.61 35.67
C TRP A 70 -80.66 28.66 35.85
N ARG A 71 -81.88 28.20 36.14
CA ARG A 71 -83.10 29.06 36.20
C ARG A 71 -83.13 30.08 37.34
N ARG A 72 -82.24 29.98 38.33
CA ARG A 72 -82.16 30.83 39.53
C ARG A 72 -80.71 30.87 40.05
N PRO A 73 -79.79 31.61 39.39
CA PRO A 73 -78.44 31.79 39.89
C PRO A 73 -78.41 32.72 41.11
N PRO A 74 -77.32 32.74 41.91
CA PRO A 74 -77.15 33.70 42.98
C PRO A 74 -77.07 35.13 42.44
N THR A 75 -77.55 36.10 43.23
CA THR A 75 -77.57 37.51 42.84
C THR A 75 -76.16 38.02 42.51
N GLY A 76 -75.98 38.59 41.32
CA GLY A 76 -74.70 39.11 40.82
C GLY A 76 -73.94 38.17 39.87
N PHE A 77 -74.38 36.91 39.70
CA PHE A 77 -73.77 35.99 38.73
C PHE A 77 -74.43 36.12 37.35
N GLY A 78 -73.62 36.44 36.34
CA GLY A 78 -73.99 36.20 34.94
C GLY A 78 -73.82 34.71 34.61
N VAL A 79 -74.88 34.05 34.14
CA VAL A 79 -74.81 32.66 33.69
C VAL A 79 -74.83 32.61 32.17
N THR A 80 -73.73 32.14 31.61
CA THR A 80 -73.60 31.77 30.20
C THR A 80 -73.69 30.26 30.07
N ALA A 81 -74.47 29.81 29.10
CA ALA A 81 -74.81 28.41 28.87
C ALA A 81 -74.80 28.13 27.36
N PRO A 82 -73.64 27.87 26.74
CA PRO A 82 -73.59 27.47 25.33
C PRO A 82 -74.41 26.21 25.09
N ALA A 83 -74.97 26.07 23.88
CA ALA A 83 -75.62 24.82 23.47
C ALA A 83 -74.56 23.82 22.98
N THR A 84 -74.73 22.54 23.30
CA THR A 84 -73.93 21.44 22.78
C THR A 84 -74.75 20.66 21.75
N ALA A 85 -74.15 20.31 20.62
CA ALA A 85 -74.75 19.36 19.67
C ALA A 85 -74.47 17.93 20.17
N PHE A 86 -75.47 17.06 20.13
CA PHE A 86 -75.37 15.68 20.61
C PHE A 86 -75.85 14.69 19.57
N GLU A 87 -75.41 13.44 19.69
CA GLU A 87 -75.95 12.28 18.99
C GLU A 87 -76.03 11.05 19.90
N VAL A 88 -76.73 10.01 19.44
CA VAL A 88 -76.82 8.71 20.10
C VAL A 88 -76.14 7.66 19.23
N VAL A 89 -74.96 7.19 19.66
CA VAL A 89 -74.12 6.22 18.93
C VAL A 89 -73.94 4.98 19.77
N ASP A 90 -74.23 3.80 19.18
CA ASP A 90 -74.12 2.48 19.82
C ASP A 90 -74.83 2.38 21.20
N GLY A 91 -75.83 3.24 21.43
CA GLY A 91 -76.63 3.33 22.67
C GLY A 91 -76.24 4.47 23.62
N PHE A 92 -75.08 5.11 23.41
CA PHE A 92 -74.53 6.15 24.27
C PHE A 92 -74.90 7.55 23.80
N PHE A 93 -75.26 8.42 24.75
CA PHE A 93 -75.44 9.86 24.52
C PHE A 93 -74.07 10.53 24.48
N ALA A 94 -73.68 11.07 23.33
CA ALA A 94 -72.36 11.64 23.09
C ALA A 94 -72.45 13.03 22.45
N PRO A 95 -71.41 13.88 22.55
CA PRO A 95 -71.28 15.05 21.69
C PRO A 95 -71.29 14.66 20.21
N MET A 96 -71.88 15.52 19.37
CA MET A 96 -71.90 15.36 17.92
C MET A 96 -70.49 15.18 17.35
N ARG A 97 -70.29 14.12 16.56
CA ARG A 97 -69.02 13.81 15.89
C ARG A 97 -68.45 14.97 15.08
N SER A 98 -67.14 14.93 14.89
CA SER A 98 -66.39 15.74 13.93
C SER A 98 -65.83 14.85 12.80
N ALA A 99 -64.88 15.39 12.02
CA ALA A 99 -64.07 14.59 11.11
C ALA A 99 -63.02 13.71 11.85
N THR A 100 -62.76 13.99 13.13
CA THR A 100 -61.66 13.41 13.90
C THR A 100 -62.14 12.59 15.10
N ILE A 101 -63.31 12.92 15.64
CA ILE A 101 -63.87 12.29 16.84
C ILE A 101 -65.25 11.73 16.52
N VAL A 102 -65.44 10.43 16.74
CA VAL A 102 -66.68 9.69 16.44
C VAL A 102 -67.07 8.86 17.67
N GLY A 103 -68.30 9.04 18.17
CA GLY A 103 -68.82 8.25 19.29
C GLY A 103 -67.99 8.29 20.58
N GLY A 104 -67.29 9.40 20.85
CA GLY A 104 -66.42 9.55 22.04
C GLY A 104 -64.98 9.01 21.88
N PHE A 105 -64.62 8.48 20.71
CA PHE A 105 -63.26 8.08 20.36
C PHE A 105 -62.65 9.02 19.32
N VAL A 106 -61.34 9.19 19.34
CA VAL A 106 -60.61 9.63 18.15
C VAL A 106 -60.62 8.47 17.15
N ASP A 107 -60.94 8.75 15.88
CA ASP A 107 -60.86 7.73 14.83
C ASP A 107 -59.42 7.62 14.31
N LEU A 108 -58.70 6.59 14.78
CA LEU A 108 -57.30 6.34 14.41
C LEU A 108 -57.15 5.71 13.02
N ARG A 109 -58.25 5.48 12.29
CA ARG A 109 -58.28 4.88 10.95
C ARG A 109 -58.46 5.91 9.84
N THR A 110 -58.54 7.21 10.15
CA THR A 110 -58.63 8.26 9.13
C THR A 110 -57.36 8.33 8.28
N THR A 111 -57.53 8.62 7.00
CA THR A 111 -56.44 8.77 6.03
C THR A 111 -56.67 10.00 5.17
N SER A 112 -55.60 10.77 4.97
CA SER A 112 -55.54 11.90 4.03
C SER A 112 -54.49 11.63 2.96
N ALA A 113 -54.48 12.42 1.89
CA ALA A 113 -53.44 12.33 0.87
C ALA A 113 -52.04 12.59 1.49
N GLY A 114 -51.06 11.76 1.10
CA GLY A 114 -49.64 12.00 1.31
C GLY A 114 -49.02 12.82 0.17
N PRO A 115 -47.69 13.07 0.21
CA PRO A 115 -46.96 13.84 -0.79
C PRO A 115 -47.21 13.35 -2.23
N ASP A 116 -47.20 12.04 -2.42
CA ASP A 116 -47.35 11.37 -3.72
C ASP A 116 -48.84 11.12 -4.09
N GLY A 117 -49.78 11.74 -3.38
CA GLY A 117 -51.23 11.58 -3.56
C GLY A 117 -51.83 10.26 -3.05
N ALA A 118 -51.00 9.28 -2.66
CA ALA A 118 -51.44 8.05 -2.02
C ALA A 118 -52.09 8.31 -0.65
N PRO A 119 -53.08 7.50 -0.21
CA PRO A 119 -53.67 7.65 1.12
C PRO A 119 -52.66 7.23 2.21
N VAL A 120 -52.49 8.09 3.21
CA VAL A 120 -51.59 7.87 4.37
C VAL A 120 -52.38 8.12 5.65
N PRO A 121 -52.26 7.27 6.69
CA PRO A 121 -52.94 7.49 7.98
C PRO A 121 -52.66 8.86 8.56
N ASP A 122 -53.67 9.52 9.11
CA ASP A 122 -53.51 10.82 9.80
C ASP A 122 -52.93 10.64 11.21
N TRP A 123 -53.24 9.50 11.81
CA TRP A 123 -52.83 9.09 13.16
C TRP A 123 -51.85 7.89 13.16
N PRO A 124 -50.72 7.92 12.42
CA PRO A 124 -49.85 6.75 12.27
C PRO A 124 -49.19 6.36 13.59
N VAL A 125 -49.07 5.05 13.82
CA VAL A 125 -48.30 4.50 14.94
C VAL A 125 -46.84 4.36 14.55
N VAL A 126 -45.92 4.87 15.38
CA VAL A 126 -44.48 4.81 15.16
C VAL A 126 -43.79 4.11 16.34
N THR A 127 -42.95 3.13 16.03
CA THR A 127 -42.30 2.24 17.02
C THR A 127 -40.89 2.69 17.43
N PHE A 128 -40.32 3.68 16.74
CA PHE A 128 -38.95 4.16 16.91
C PHE A 128 -38.81 5.64 17.26
N ASP A 129 -37.61 6.02 17.71
CA ASP A 129 -37.21 7.38 18.07
C ASP A 129 -37.05 8.26 16.82
N VAL A 130 -38.12 8.96 16.43
CA VAL A 130 -38.16 9.79 15.21
C VAL A 130 -37.19 10.96 15.31
N ASP A 131 -37.22 11.68 16.43
CA ASP A 131 -36.36 12.84 16.67
C ASP A 131 -34.87 12.44 16.78
N GLY A 132 -34.58 11.34 17.48
CA GLY A 132 -33.23 10.78 17.57
C GLY A 132 -32.69 10.36 16.20
N ALA A 133 -33.49 9.65 15.39
CA ALA A 133 -33.10 9.26 14.03
C ALA A 133 -32.92 10.49 13.11
N ALA A 134 -33.84 11.46 13.17
CA ALA A 134 -33.74 12.70 12.39
C ALA A 134 -32.56 13.58 12.83
N GLY A 135 -32.17 13.55 14.11
CA GLY A 135 -30.94 14.15 14.63
C GLY A 135 -29.70 13.47 14.06
N ALA A 136 -29.57 12.16 14.26
CA ALA A 136 -28.39 11.41 13.86
C ALA A 136 -28.14 11.44 12.34
N LEU A 137 -29.19 11.51 11.51
CA LEU A 137 -29.06 11.70 10.06
C LEU A 137 -28.50 13.08 9.68
N ARG A 138 -28.87 14.15 10.41
CA ARG A 138 -28.30 15.50 10.22
C ARG A 138 -26.84 15.56 10.67
N ASP A 139 -26.50 14.90 11.77
CA ASP A 139 -25.12 14.79 12.24
C ASP A 139 -24.24 13.98 11.27
N LEU A 140 -24.77 12.89 10.70
CA LEU A 140 -24.12 12.13 9.63
C LEU A 140 -23.87 13.01 8.41
N GLN A 141 -24.88 13.72 7.92
CA GLN A 141 -24.77 14.67 6.80
C GLN A 141 -23.69 15.73 7.06
N GLY A 142 -23.67 16.31 8.27
CA GLY A 142 -22.63 17.26 8.70
C GLY A 142 -21.24 16.62 8.75
N SER A 143 -21.12 15.36 9.18
CA SER A 143 -19.84 14.64 9.19
C SER A 143 -19.31 14.38 7.78
N VAL A 144 -20.17 13.94 6.85
CA VAL A 144 -19.85 13.68 5.44
C VAL A 144 -19.42 14.96 4.73
N ALA A 145 -20.11 16.08 4.97
CA ALA A 145 -19.72 17.39 4.47
C ALA A 145 -18.32 17.81 4.97
N ARG A 146 -18.04 17.61 6.27
CA ARG A 146 -16.70 17.88 6.86
C ARG A 146 -15.59 16.99 6.30
N ARG A 147 -15.85 15.70 6.03
CA ARG A 147 -14.85 14.82 5.38
C ARG A 147 -14.57 15.27 3.94
N ARG A 148 -15.61 15.55 3.14
CA ARG A 148 -15.46 16.07 1.76
C ARG A 148 -14.65 17.37 1.71
N ALA A 149 -14.91 18.31 2.63
CA ALA A 149 -14.16 19.56 2.72
C ALA A 149 -12.68 19.35 3.07
N ARG A 150 -12.35 18.37 3.93
CA ARG A 150 -10.95 18.02 4.24
C ARG A 150 -10.24 17.36 3.06
N ALA A 151 -10.90 16.44 2.35
CA ALA A 151 -10.33 15.79 1.17
C ALA A 151 -9.98 16.81 0.07
N GLY A 152 -10.88 17.76 -0.21
CA GLY A 152 -10.62 18.84 -1.18
C GLY A 152 -9.50 19.81 -0.79
N ALA A 153 -9.12 19.88 0.49
CA ALA A 153 -8.02 20.71 0.97
C ALA A 153 -6.63 20.03 0.88
N ALA A 154 -6.58 18.71 0.59
CA ALA A 154 -5.35 17.92 0.59
C ALA A 154 -4.58 17.90 -0.76
N GLY A 155 -5.05 18.64 -1.77
CA GLY A 155 -4.30 18.92 -3.01
C GLY A 155 -4.18 17.79 -4.04
N GLY A 156 -4.70 16.59 -3.76
CA GLY A 156 -4.75 15.49 -4.74
C GLY A 156 -5.82 15.71 -5.82
N LEU A 157 -5.46 15.54 -7.10
CA LEU A 157 -6.40 15.65 -8.23
C LEU A 157 -7.31 14.42 -8.43
N GLN A 158 -7.11 13.36 -7.64
CA GLN A 158 -8.10 12.29 -7.53
C GLN A 158 -9.30 12.81 -6.71
N GLN A 159 -10.51 12.68 -7.24
CA GLN A 159 -11.68 12.69 -6.37
C GLN A 159 -11.58 11.46 -5.47
N ALA A 160 -11.11 11.65 -4.24
CA ALA A 160 -11.29 10.69 -3.16
C ALA A 160 -12.79 10.59 -2.89
N ALA A 161 -13.45 9.69 -3.61
CA ALA A 161 -14.77 9.22 -3.25
C ALA A 161 -14.70 8.80 -1.79
N LEU A 162 -15.64 9.28 -0.98
CA LEU A 162 -15.85 8.66 0.33
C LEU A 162 -16.28 7.23 0.04
N ASP A 163 -15.44 6.29 0.46
CA ASP A 163 -15.74 4.88 0.37
C ASP A 163 -17.11 4.65 1.06
N PRO A 164 -18.09 4.02 0.38
CA PRO A 164 -19.40 3.76 0.98
C PRO A 164 -19.32 3.04 2.33
N ASP A 165 -18.31 2.18 2.49
CA ASP A 165 -18.10 1.38 3.71
C ASP A 165 -17.62 2.26 4.90
N ASP A 166 -17.07 3.43 4.62
CA ASP A 166 -16.57 4.41 5.60
C ASP A 166 -17.72 5.23 6.25
N VAL A 167 -18.97 5.03 5.80
CA VAL A 167 -20.15 5.86 6.14
C VAL A 167 -21.29 5.03 6.73
N ALA A 168 -21.07 4.52 7.94
CA ALA A 168 -22.11 3.84 8.71
C ALA A 168 -23.38 4.71 8.92
N LEU A 169 -24.54 4.15 8.58
CA LEU A 169 -25.84 4.77 8.88
C LEU A 169 -26.13 4.69 10.39
N PRO A 170 -26.75 5.72 10.99
CA PRO A 170 -27.12 5.67 12.40
C PRO A 170 -28.21 4.62 12.64
N GLY A 171 -27.97 3.74 13.61
CA GLY A 171 -28.97 2.78 14.07
C GLY A 171 -30.21 3.49 14.62
N ARG A 172 -31.39 2.95 14.32
CA ARG A 172 -32.65 3.40 14.94
C ARG A 172 -32.73 2.89 16.38
N ARG A 173 -33.54 3.55 17.21
CA ARG A 173 -33.82 3.15 18.59
C ARG A 173 -35.31 2.88 18.75
N SER A 174 -35.66 1.77 19.41
CA SER A 174 -37.06 1.45 19.73
C SER A 174 -37.52 2.36 20.87
N LEU A 175 -38.72 2.93 20.74
CA LEU A 175 -39.21 3.93 21.70
C LEU A 175 -40.58 3.58 22.29
N GLY A 176 -41.12 2.40 21.98
CA GLY A 176 -42.50 2.01 22.30
C GLY A 176 -43.49 2.48 21.24
N LEU A 177 -44.78 2.20 21.45
CA LEU A 177 -45.84 2.54 20.50
C LEU A 177 -46.22 4.02 20.66
N GLN A 178 -46.01 4.83 19.61
CA GLN A 178 -46.32 6.26 19.62
C GLN A 178 -47.43 6.58 18.63
N ILE A 179 -48.51 7.20 19.07
CA ILE A 179 -49.53 7.74 18.17
C ILE A 179 -49.10 9.17 17.80
N VAL A 180 -48.75 9.37 16.53
CA VAL A 180 -48.40 10.67 15.94
C VAL A 180 -49.62 11.26 15.24
N HIS A 181 -49.76 12.58 15.18
CA HIS A 181 -50.77 13.27 14.37
C HIS A 181 -50.08 14.07 13.26
N ARG A 182 -50.21 13.64 11.99
CA ARG A 182 -49.76 14.43 10.83
C ARG A 182 -50.55 15.75 10.81
N GLN A 183 -49.91 16.88 10.51
CA GLN A 183 -50.56 18.22 10.58
C GLN A 183 -51.07 18.66 11.99
N ARG A 184 -50.53 18.13 13.11
CA ARG A 184 -50.99 18.51 14.47
C ARG A 184 -50.95 20.02 14.73
N GLN A 185 -49.97 20.73 14.16
CA GLN A 185 -49.88 22.19 14.26
C GLN A 185 -51.12 22.86 13.68
N GLN A 186 -51.49 22.55 12.43
CA GLN A 186 -52.68 23.11 11.78
C GLN A 186 -53.96 22.82 12.58
N HIS A 187 -54.15 21.58 13.06
CA HIS A 187 -55.29 21.23 13.90
C HIS A 187 -55.36 22.08 15.19
N LEU A 188 -54.22 22.37 15.83
CA LEU A 188 -54.15 23.21 17.02
C LEU A 188 -54.34 24.70 16.71
N ASP A 189 -53.82 25.19 15.59
CA ASP A 189 -54.00 26.57 15.13
C ASP A 189 -55.47 26.85 14.74
N ASP A 190 -56.12 25.92 14.03
CA ASP A 190 -57.54 25.96 13.71
C ASP A 190 -58.41 25.91 14.97
N ARG A 191 -58.08 25.03 15.93
CA ARG A 191 -58.74 24.97 17.25
C ARG A 191 -58.61 26.30 17.99
N ALA A 192 -57.43 26.90 18.00
CA ALA A 192 -57.17 28.18 18.63
C ALA A 192 -57.89 29.34 17.91
N ALA A 193 -58.01 29.29 16.58
CA ALA A 193 -58.78 30.25 15.79
C ALA A 193 -60.29 30.17 16.11
N ARG A 194 -60.87 28.96 16.14
CA ARG A 194 -62.27 28.75 16.58
C ARG A 194 -62.51 29.28 18.00
N GLY A 195 -61.58 29.02 18.92
CA GLY A 195 -61.62 29.54 20.29
C GLY A 195 -61.63 31.06 20.37
N ARG A 196 -60.72 31.73 19.65
CA ARG A 196 -60.66 33.20 19.56
C ARG A 196 -61.95 33.79 18.95
N ALA A 197 -62.45 33.22 17.86
CA ALA A 197 -63.67 33.69 17.20
C ALA A 197 -64.88 33.69 18.15
N ARG A 198 -65.13 32.57 18.84
CA ARG A 198 -66.25 32.47 19.81
C ARG A 198 -66.09 33.40 21.02
N ALA A 199 -64.86 33.64 21.47
CA ALA A 199 -64.59 34.58 22.58
C ALA A 199 -65.00 36.04 22.26
N HIS A 200 -65.07 36.41 20.97
CA HIS A 200 -65.52 37.73 20.53
C HIS A 200 -67.02 37.82 20.19
N GLN A 201 -67.74 36.69 20.08
CA GLN A 201 -69.12 36.66 19.60
C GLN A 201 -70.19 36.53 20.71
N GLY A 202 -69.80 36.13 21.92
CA GLY A 202 -70.75 35.81 22.99
C GLY A 202 -71.18 34.33 22.93
N LEU A 203 -70.89 33.58 23.99
CA LEU A 203 -71.03 32.12 24.02
C LEU A 203 -72.48 31.63 24.01
N ASP A 204 -73.45 32.48 24.35
CA ASP A 204 -74.88 32.13 24.38
C ASP A 204 -75.56 32.22 23.00
N ASP A 205 -74.99 33.00 22.08
CA ASP A 205 -75.47 33.19 20.69
C ASP A 205 -74.62 32.39 19.67
N ALA A 206 -73.57 31.70 20.13
CA ALA A 206 -72.66 30.94 19.30
C ALA A 206 -73.24 29.63 18.74
N ASP A 207 -72.61 29.13 17.67
CA ASP A 207 -72.86 27.78 17.15
C ASP A 207 -72.63 26.70 18.20
N ALA A 208 -73.40 25.62 18.08
CA ALA A 208 -73.37 24.51 19.03
C ALA A 208 -71.97 23.90 19.15
N LEU A 209 -71.55 23.61 20.39
CA LEU A 209 -70.29 22.92 20.65
C LEU A 209 -70.38 21.47 20.16
N THR A 210 -69.40 21.03 19.38
CA THR A 210 -69.27 19.63 18.91
C THR A 210 -68.22 18.87 19.72
N ALA A 211 -67.96 17.61 19.38
CA ALA A 211 -66.97 16.78 20.06
C ALA A 211 -65.57 17.44 20.15
N ASP A 212 -65.09 18.06 19.08
CA ASP A 212 -63.77 18.74 19.07
C ASP A 212 -63.70 19.85 20.12
N ASP A 213 -64.76 20.65 20.24
CA ASP A 213 -64.81 21.82 21.11
C ASP A 213 -64.73 21.43 22.60
N LEU A 214 -65.21 20.23 22.93
CA LEU A 214 -65.32 19.72 24.30
C LEU A 214 -64.12 18.89 24.75
N VAL A 215 -63.13 18.61 23.90
CA VAL A 215 -61.91 17.87 24.29
C VAL A 215 -61.11 18.62 25.35
N LEU A 216 -60.90 17.98 26.51
CA LEU A 216 -59.86 18.31 27.48
C LEU A 216 -58.56 17.56 27.15
N GLY A 217 -58.70 16.27 26.85
CA GLY A 217 -57.58 15.38 26.58
C GLY A 217 -57.99 14.00 26.11
N TYR A 218 -57.01 13.10 26.06
CA TYR A 218 -57.16 11.73 25.57
C TYR A 218 -56.80 10.70 26.63
N ARG A 219 -57.55 9.60 26.67
CA ARG A 219 -57.31 8.40 27.45
C ARG A 219 -56.88 7.29 26.50
N LEU A 220 -55.66 6.80 26.67
CA LEU A 220 -55.16 5.66 25.90
C LEU A 220 -55.67 4.36 26.52
N ASP A 221 -56.40 3.57 25.73
CA ASP A 221 -56.60 2.15 25.99
C ASP A 221 -55.71 1.31 25.08
N VAL A 222 -55.28 0.16 25.60
CA VAL A 222 -54.44 -0.82 24.93
C VAL A 222 -55.11 -2.20 25.00
N SER A 223 -54.93 -3.01 23.97
CA SER A 223 -55.29 -4.43 23.98
C SER A 223 -54.31 -5.27 23.14
N GLU A 224 -54.29 -6.57 23.36
CA GLU A 224 -53.81 -7.55 22.38
C GLU A 224 -54.93 -7.77 21.33
N PRO A 225 -54.63 -8.12 20.06
CA PRO A 225 -55.64 -8.32 19.03
C PRO A 225 -56.77 -9.29 19.45
N GLY A 226 -58.01 -8.78 19.49
CA GLY A 226 -59.19 -9.53 19.95
C GLY A 226 -59.29 -9.73 21.46
N GLY A 227 -58.41 -9.11 22.25
CA GLY A 227 -58.37 -9.20 23.71
C GLY A 227 -59.32 -8.25 24.44
N ARG A 228 -59.03 -8.00 25.72
CA ARG A 228 -59.73 -7.02 26.56
C ARG A 228 -59.01 -5.67 26.51
N TRP A 229 -59.76 -4.57 26.46
CA TRP A 229 -59.22 -3.22 26.61
C TRP A 229 -58.82 -2.90 28.06
N TYR A 230 -57.61 -2.35 28.22
CA TYR A 230 -57.08 -1.84 29.49
C TYR A 230 -56.70 -0.37 29.32
N SER A 231 -57.12 0.48 30.26
CA SER A 231 -56.71 1.89 30.27
C SER A 231 -55.31 2.04 30.82
N ALA A 232 -54.46 2.78 30.12
CA ALA A 232 -53.16 3.20 30.64
C ALA A 232 -53.26 4.36 31.65
N MET A 233 -54.44 4.96 31.84
CA MET A 233 -54.65 6.21 32.61
C MET A 233 -55.26 6.00 34.00
N ARG A 234 -55.67 4.77 34.36
CA ARG A 234 -56.23 4.43 35.68
C ARG A 234 -55.16 4.57 36.77
N ARG A 235 -55.52 5.14 37.92
CA ARG A 235 -54.62 5.30 39.07
C ARG A 235 -55.39 5.40 40.39
N SER A 236 -54.71 5.06 41.48
CA SER A 236 -55.07 5.54 42.81
C SER A 236 -54.59 7.00 42.97
N ALA A 237 -55.39 7.86 43.60
CA ALA A 237 -55.03 9.26 43.84
C ALA A 237 -55.58 9.77 45.18
N THR A 238 -54.80 10.59 45.88
CA THR A 238 -55.27 11.39 47.02
C THR A 238 -54.74 12.82 46.94
N TYR A 239 -55.53 13.76 47.45
CA TYR A 239 -55.36 15.20 47.23
C TYR A 239 -55.43 15.97 48.55
N LEU A 240 -54.49 16.88 48.78
CA LEU A 240 -54.40 17.74 49.95
C LEU A 240 -54.30 19.21 49.49
N VAL A 241 -55.01 20.10 50.19
CA VAL A 241 -54.87 21.56 50.04
C VAL A 241 -54.52 22.16 51.40
N ASP A 242 -53.40 22.87 51.48
CA ASP A 242 -52.84 23.43 52.72
C ASP A 242 -52.70 22.40 53.87
N GLY A 243 -52.59 21.11 53.52
CA GLY A 243 -52.52 19.96 54.42
C GLY A 243 -53.86 19.23 54.67
N GLU A 244 -55.00 19.81 54.28
CA GLU A 244 -56.34 19.23 54.50
C GLU A 244 -56.80 18.36 53.31
N PRO A 245 -57.41 17.17 53.55
CA PRO A 245 -57.75 16.22 52.48
C PRO A 245 -59.05 16.55 51.73
N ILE A 246 -58.93 16.75 50.42
CA ILE A 246 -60.09 16.88 49.52
C ILE A 246 -60.80 15.52 49.42
N GLN A 247 -62.11 15.52 49.68
CA GLN A 247 -62.96 14.33 49.59
C GLN A 247 -63.32 14.00 48.14
N ALA A 248 -62.32 13.56 47.37
CA ALA A 248 -62.45 13.06 46.00
C ALA A 248 -62.48 11.52 45.97
N GLU A 249 -62.85 10.94 44.82
CA GLU A 249 -62.81 9.48 44.62
C GLU A 249 -61.37 8.94 44.64
N PRO A 250 -61.08 7.82 45.34
CA PRO A 250 -59.71 7.36 45.57
C PRO A 250 -59.07 6.64 44.37
N VAL A 251 -59.88 6.23 43.41
CA VAL A 251 -59.44 5.65 42.13
C VAL A 251 -60.07 6.47 41.02
N GLU A 252 -59.25 6.98 40.12
CA GLU A 252 -59.66 7.88 39.04
C GLU A 252 -58.98 7.52 37.71
N GLU A 253 -59.46 8.13 36.62
CA GLU A 253 -58.87 8.01 35.30
C GLU A 253 -58.38 9.36 34.78
N GLY A 254 -57.06 9.49 34.68
CA GLY A 254 -56.38 10.67 34.14
C GLY A 254 -56.59 10.86 32.63
N HIS A 255 -55.87 11.82 32.06
CA HIS A 255 -55.86 12.09 30.62
C HIS A 255 -54.54 12.76 30.20
N ILE A 256 -54.17 12.63 28.93
CA ILE A 256 -53.14 13.47 28.30
C ILE A 256 -53.84 14.72 27.75
N ALA A 257 -53.43 15.92 28.18
CA ALA A 257 -54.00 17.17 27.69
C ALA A 257 -53.82 17.29 26.16
N ALA A 258 -54.88 17.66 25.43
CA ALA A 258 -54.86 17.62 23.96
C ALA A 258 -53.78 18.52 23.34
N GLY A 259 -53.52 19.67 23.97
CA GLY A 259 -52.44 20.62 23.67
C GLY A 259 -51.26 20.50 24.63
N ALA A 260 -50.82 19.29 24.96
CA ALA A 260 -49.61 19.06 25.75
C ALA A 260 -48.37 19.73 25.12
N VAL A 261 -47.48 20.26 25.96
CA VAL A 261 -46.22 20.88 25.55
C VAL A 261 -45.03 20.15 26.15
N VAL A 262 -44.01 19.94 25.32
CA VAL A 262 -42.68 19.47 25.73
C VAL A 262 -41.75 20.68 25.89
N ARG A 263 -40.74 20.55 26.76
CA ARG A 263 -39.65 21.52 26.88
C ARG A 263 -38.42 20.96 26.18
N GLY A 264 -37.90 21.68 25.20
CA GLY A 264 -36.66 21.30 24.51
C GLY A 264 -35.42 21.48 25.38
N THR A 265 -34.28 20.95 24.91
CA THR A 265 -32.96 21.17 25.53
C THR A 265 -32.52 22.64 25.49
N ASP A 266 -33.10 23.43 24.57
CA ASP A 266 -33.02 24.88 24.47
C ASP A 266 -33.96 25.64 25.44
N ASN A 267 -34.60 24.94 26.38
CA ASN A 267 -35.63 25.42 27.30
C ASN A 267 -36.93 25.96 26.65
N ALA A 268 -37.04 26.01 25.32
CA ALA A 268 -38.25 26.47 24.64
C ALA A 268 -39.39 25.45 24.77
N LEU A 269 -40.61 25.95 24.89
CA LEU A 269 -41.82 25.12 24.93
C LEU A 269 -42.37 24.92 23.51
N ARG A 270 -42.65 23.67 23.14
CA ARG A 270 -43.20 23.28 21.83
C ARG A 270 -44.26 22.20 22.02
N THR A 271 -45.13 22.00 21.02
CA THR A 271 -45.96 20.79 20.94
C THR A 271 -45.40 19.88 19.85
N ASP A 272 -45.22 18.61 20.21
CA ASP A 272 -44.72 17.53 19.36
C ASP A 272 -45.83 17.01 18.42
N GLY A 273 -45.48 16.38 17.30
CA GLY A 273 -46.41 15.55 16.52
C GLY A 273 -46.89 14.32 17.31
N VAL A 274 -46.07 13.77 18.22
CA VAL A 274 -46.45 12.67 19.12
C VAL A 274 -47.55 13.12 20.10
N VAL A 275 -48.72 12.50 20.01
CA VAL A 275 -49.88 12.76 20.88
C VAL A 275 -49.79 11.92 22.15
N VAL A 276 -49.38 10.66 22.04
CA VAL A 276 -49.10 9.76 23.16
C VAL A 276 -48.01 8.76 22.79
N ARG A 277 -47.22 8.37 23.78
CA ARG A 277 -46.26 7.26 23.75
C ARG A 277 -46.64 6.24 24.81
N TRP A 278 -46.60 4.96 24.48
CA TRP A 278 -46.74 3.84 25.42
C TRP A 278 -45.55 2.88 25.30
N ASP A 279 -44.81 2.72 26.39
CA ASP A 279 -43.61 1.87 26.48
C ASP A 279 -43.84 0.54 27.24
N GLY A 280 -45.10 0.22 27.54
CA GLY A 280 -45.51 -0.89 28.42
C GLY A 280 -45.97 -0.43 29.82
N SER A 281 -45.72 0.84 30.19
CA SER A 281 -46.06 1.39 31.50
C SER A 281 -47.49 1.94 31.61
N ARG A 282 -47.91 2.25 32.84
CA ARG A 282 -49.21 2.87 33.16
C ARG A 282 -49.09 4.39 33.17
N LEU A 283 -49.39 5.03 32.04
CA LEU A 283 -49.22 6.47 31.82
C LEU A 283 -49.92 7.39 32.83
N GLY A 284 -50.96 6.92 33.54
CA GLY A 284 -51.60 7.64 34.64
C GLY A 284 -50.69 7.90 35.86
N VAL A 285 -49.62 7.11 36.01
CA VAL A 285 -48.65 7.14 37.12
C VAL A 285 -47.23 7.33 36.54
N PRO A 286 -46.39 8.23 37.09
CA PRO A 286 -45.00 8.35 36.64
C PRO A 286 -44.23 7.03 36.77
N ALA A 287 -43.57 6.59 35.69
CA ALA A 287 -42.90 5.31 35.63
C ALA A 287 -41.78 5.18 36.70
N ARG A 288 -42.04 4.37 37.74
CA ARG A 288 -41.10 4.08 38.85
C ARG A 288 -39.98 3.15 38.39
N ARG A 289 -39.07 3.64 37.54
CA ARG A 289 -37.88 2.88 37.11
C ARG A 289 -36.92 2.68 38.30
N PRO A 290 -36.31 1.49 38.49
CA PRO A 290 -35.23 1.29 39.45
C PRO A 290 -34.03 2.17 39.09
N GLY A 291 -33.16 2.47 40.06
CA GLY A 291 -31.85 3.10 39.83
C GLY A 291 -31.90 4.58 39.43
N THR A 292 -32.92 5.01 38.69
CA THR A 292 -33.24 6.42 38.50
C THR A 292 -33.77 6.98 39.81
N THR A 293 -32.86 7.48 40.66
CA THR A 293 -33.20 8.67 41.45
C THR A 293 -33.79 9.67 40.46
N PRO A 294 -35.04 10.13 40.61
CA PRO A 294 -35.54 11.20 39.76
C PRO A 294 -34.59 12.38 39.95
N ALA A 295 -33.89 12.77 38.87
CA ALA A 295 -32.88 13.83 38.92
C ALA A 295 -33.48 15.00 39.71
N PRO A 296 -32.88 15.38 40.86
CA PRO A 296 -33.60 16.05 41.93
C PRO A 296 -34.24 17.29 41.36
N ARG A 297 -35.58 17.26 41.22
CA ARG A 297 -36.33 18.35 40.57
C ARG A 297 -35.88 19.62 41.29
N PRO A 298 -35.24 20.59 40.61
CA PRO A 298 -34.82 21.83 41.27
C PRO A 298 -36.09 22.44 41.84
N ALA A 299 -36.21 22.40 43.18
CA ALA A 299 -37.48 22.14 43.88
C ALA A 299 -38.60 22.98 43.27
N ALA A 300 -39.47 22.32 42.47
CA ALA A 300 -40.17 22.95 41.36
C ALA A 300 -40.81 24.27 41.84
N PRO A 301 -40.21 25.42 41.48
CA PRO A 301 -40.13 26.59 42.37
C PRO A 301 -41.51 26.96 42.81
N HIS A 302 -41.85 26.62 44.07
CA HIS A 302 -43.23 26.41 44.54
C HIS A 302 -44.10 27.49 43.91
N ALA A 303 -44.86 27.08 42.90
CA ALA A 303 -45.56 28.01 42.03
C ALA A 303 -46.32 28.96 42.96
N ASP A 304 -46.15 30.28 42.81
CA ASP A 304 -46.75 31.25 43.73
C ASP A 304 -48.27 31.18 43.56
N MET A 305 -48.86 30.26 44.31
CA MET A 305 -50.23 29.82 44.28
C MET A 305 -50.86 30.33 45.57
N PRO A 306 -52.17 30.65 45.57
CA PRO A 306 -52.84 31.07 46.80
C PRO A 306 -53.05 29.95 47.83
N TYR A 307 -52.56 28.73 47.57
CA TYR A 307 -52.65 27.52 48.41
C TYR A 307 -51.52 26.54 48.04
N ASP A 308 -51.10 25.67 48.96
CA ASP A 308 -50.28 24.50 48.66
C ASP A 308 -51.17 23.34 48.18
N PHE A 309 -50.79 22.67 47.10
CA PHE A 309 -51.56 21.57 46.50
C PHE A 309 -50.69 20.33 46.35
N VAL A 310 -50.90 19.34 47.21
CA VAL A 310 -50.16 18.08 47.20
C VAL A 310 -51.06 16.98 46.63
N TRP A 311 -50.55 16.29 45.63
CA TRP A 311 -51.20 15.15 44.97
C TRP A 311 -50.31 13.92 45.08
N HIS A 312 -50.80 12.90 45.79
CA HIS A 312 -50.20 11.58 45.84
C HIS A 312 -50.93 10.64 44.88
N HIS A 313 -50.20 9.71 44.27
CA HIS A 313 -50.73 8.75 43.32
C HIS A 313 -49.99 7.42 43.40
N ASP A 314 -50.68 6.34 43.05
CA ASP A 314 -50.07 5.04 42.80
C ASP A 314 -50.88 4.20 41.80
N VAL A 315 -50.42 2.99 41.52
CA VAL A 315 -51.21 2.00 40.75
C VAL A 315 -52.53 1.69 41.49
N ALA A 316 -53.64 1.53 40.75
CA ALA A 316 -54.93 1.17 41.35
C ALA A 316 -54.89 -0.27 41.92
N PRO A 317 -55.31 -0.51 43.18
CA PRO A 317 -55.12 -1.80 43.85
C PRO A 317 -56.05 -2.91 43.35
N ASP A 318 -57.18 -2.54 42.76
CA ASP A 318 -58.25 -3.38 42.21
C ASP A 318 -58.10 -3.64 40.69
N GLU A 319 -56.93 -3.34 40.12
CA GLU A 319 -56.64 -3.52 38.69
C GLU A 319 -56.37 -5.00 38.33
N PRO A 320 -56.92 -5.52 37.21
CA PRO A 320 -56.80 -6.94 36.87
C PRO A 320 -55.36 -7.39 36.54
N ALA A 321 -55.01 -8.60 37.00
CA ALA A 321 -53.78 -9.35 36.65
C ALA A 321 -53.61 -9.72 35.15
N GLY A 322 -54.46 -9.15 34.29
CA GLY A 322 -54.41 -9.26 32.84
C GLY A 322 -53.59 -8.16 32.15
N TRP A 323 -53.11 -7.13 32.86
CA TRP A 323 -52.16 -6.17 32.26
C TRP A 323 -50.93 -6.91 31.70
N ARG A 324 -50.46 -6.50 30.53
CA ARG A 324 -49.26 -7.04 29.88
C ARG A 324 -48.31 -5.89 29.54
N PRO A 325 -47.01 -6.00 29.86
CA PRO A 325 -46.02 -5.03 29.43
C PRO A 325 -45.77 -5.15 27.92
N LEU A 326 -45.14 -4.14 27.33
CA LEU A 326 -44.75 -4.15 25.93
C LEU A 326 -43.62 -5.16 25.70
N ARG A 327 -43.73 -6.01 24.68
CA ARG A 327 -42.78 -7.08 24.35
C ARG A 327 -42.59 -7.18 22.84
N PHE A 328 -41.36 -7.44 22.39
CA PHE A 328 -41.06 -7.60 20.96
C PHE A 328 -41.77 -8.82 20.35
N SER A 329 -42.13 -8.73 19.06
CA SER A 329 -42.89 -9.74 18.30
C SER A 329 -44.34 -9.98 18.75
N LEU A 330 -44.85 -9.26 19.76
CA LEU A 330 -46.29 -9.27 20.08
C LEU A 330 -47.01 -8.16 19.30
N GLY A 331 -48.27 -8.44 18.94
CA GLY A 331 -49.20 -7.48 18.34
C GLY A 331 -50.03 -6.74 19.40
N TYR A 332 -50.34 -5.48 19.13
CA TYR A 332 -51.14 -4.62 19.99
C TYR A 332 -52.13 -3.78 19.18
N GLN A 333 -53.29 -3.48 19.76
CA GLN A 333 -54.22 -2.47 19.27
C GLN A 333 -54.28 -1.30 20.27
N LEU A 334 -54.34 -0.08 19.76
CA LEU A 334 -54.48 1.14 20.56
C LEU A 334 -55.76 1.89 20.19
N ARG A 335 -56.39 2.56 21.16
CA ARG A 335 -57.48 3.51 20.90
C ARG A 335 -57.42 4.70 21.86
N LEU A 336 -57.91 5.85 21.42
CA LEU A 336 -58.01 7.05 22.25
C LEU A 336 -59.49 7.37 22.56
N ARG A 337 -59.90 7.18 23.82
CA ARG A 337 -61.14 7.77 24.34
C ARG A 337 -60.92 9.26 24.60
N VAL A 338 -61.95 10.07 24.35
CA VAL A 338 -61.93 11.50 24.67
C VAL A 338 -62.32 11.70 26.13
N ALA A 339 -61.48 12.42 26.88
CA ALA A 339 -61.88 13.07 28.12
C ALA A 339 -62.45 14.45 27.78
N ASP A 340 -63.71 14.69 28.17
CA ASP A 340 -64.38 15.98 27.93
C ASP A 340 -63.90 17.08 28.89
N ILE A 341 -64.39 18.31 28.70
CA ILE A 341 -64.03 19.52 29.48
C ILE A 341 -64.31 19.42 30.99
N ALA A 342 -65.13 18.46 31.44
CA ALA A 342 -65.40 18.12 32.83
C ALA A 342 -64.70 16.82 33.28
N GLY A 343 -63.86 16.22 32.43
CA GLY A 343 -63.18 14.95 32.66
C GLY A 343 -64.09 13.72 32.59
N GLY A 344 -65.31 13.85 32.04
CA GLY A 344 -66.21 12.77 31.72
C GLY A 344 -65.80 12.01 30.46
N GLY A 345 -66.76 11.65 29.61
CA GLY A 345 -66.59 10.73 28.48
C GLY A 345 -66.86 9.27 28.84
N LEU A 346 -66.70 8.37 27.86
CA LEU A 346 -66.93 6.92 28.03
C LEU A 346 -65.95 6.29 29.03
N GLU A 347 -66.40 5.26 29.74
CA GLU A 347 -65.53 4.34 30.48
C GLU A 347 -64.82 3.33 29.55
N VAL A 348 -63.77 2.67 30.05
CA VAL A 348 -63.03 1.64 29.28
C VAL A 348 -63.90 0.44 28.88
N GLY A 349 -64.93 0.14 29.67
CA GLY A 349 -65.84 -1.01 29.48
C GLY A 349 -67.07 -0.74 28.62
N ASP A 350 -67.45 0.51 28.41
CA ASP A 350 -68.71 0.91 27.75
C ASP A 350 -68.83 0.36 26.32
N VAL A 351 -67.74 0.48 25.56
CA VAL A 351 -67.65 0.02 24.17
C VAL A 351 -66.50 -0.98 24.08
N SER A 352 -66.81 -2.23 23.75
CA SER A 352 -65.81 -3.28 23.53
C SER A 352 -65.17 -3.26 22.13
N SER A 353 -65.78 -2.54 21.17
CA SER A 353 -65.35 -2.57 19.77
C SER A 353 -63.97 -1.95 19.54
N ALA A 354 -63.26 -2.48 18.55
CA ALA A 354 -62.02 -1.93 18.00
C ALA A 354 -62.26 -1.00 16.78
N ARG A 355 -63.50 -0.56 16.52
CA ARG A 355 -63.87 0.14 15.26
C ARG A 355 -63.01 1.38 14.97
N TYR A 356 -62.68 2.15 16.01
CA TYR A 356 -61.90 3.39 15.93
C TYR A 356 -60.46 3.22 16.46
N ALA A 357 -60.07 1.97 16.76
CA ALA A 357 -58.72 1.61 17.16
C ALA A 357 -57.77 1.57 15.95
N THR A 358 -56.47 1.51 16.21
CA THR A 358 -55.48 1.13 15.20
C THR A 358 -55.79 -0.24 14.60
N ASP A 359 -55.15 -0.58 13.49
CA ASP A 359 -54.96 -1.99 13.13
C ASP A 359 -53.91 -2.65 14.04
N ASP A 360 -53.62 -3.94 13.83
CA ASP A 360 -52.70 -4.72 14.66
C ASP A 360 -51.24 -4.25 14.46
N VAL A 361 -50.66 -3.61 15.47
CA VAL A 361 -49.27 -3.14 15.45
C VAL A 361 -48.37 -4.15 16.14
N THR A 362 -47.57 -4.89 15.38
CA THR A 362 -46.48 -5.70 15.92
C THR A 362 -45.34 -4.82 16.41
N TYR A 363 -44.92 -4.97 17.67
CA TYR A 363 -43.76 -4.25 18.17
C TYR A 363 -42.47 -4.95 17.77
N LEU A 364 -41.70 -4.33 16.86
CA LEU A 364 -40.42 -4.83 16.37
C LEU A 364 -39.23 -4.01 16.92
N ARG A 365 -38.06 -4.64 16.95
CA ARG A 365 -36.79 -4.07 17.39
C ARG A 365 -36.14 -3.25 16.29
N HIS A 366 -35.70 -2.06 16.65
CA HIS A 366 -35.00 -1.11 15.77
C HIS A 366 -33.49 -1.07 15.99
N GLU A 367 -33.02 -1.40 17.19
CA GLU A 367 -31.60 -1.41 17.53
C GLU A 367 -30.86 -2.55 16.83
N PRO A 368 -29.66 -2.31 16.24
CA PRO A 368 -28.76 -3.39 15.85
C PRO A 368 -28.34 -4.23 17.06
N VAL A 369 -27.94 -5.47 16.83
CA VAL A 369 -27.13 -6.24 17.78
C VAL A 369 -25.69 -5.80 17.58
N LEU A 370 -25.20 -4.97 18.49
CA LEU A 370 -23.87 -4.35 18.37
C LEU A 370 -22.74 -5.38 18.29
N PRO A 371 -21.59 -5.05 17.67
CA PRO A 371 -20.43 -5.92 17.69
C PRO A 371 -19.97 -6.18 19.13
N PRO A 372 -19.35 -7.34 19.41
CA PRO A 372 -18.85 -7.69 20.74
C PRO A 372 -17.95 -6.60 21.31
N GLU A 373 -18.01 -6.34 22.62
CA GLU A 373 -17.22 -5.30 23.24
C GLU A 373 -15.78 -5.76 23.45
N MET A 374 -14.82 -4.95 23.01
CA MET A 374 -13.38 -5.26 23.08
C MET A 374 -12.74 -4.42 24.19
N PRO A 375 -12.66 -4.89 25.44
CA PRO A 375 -11.93 -4.19 26.49
C PRO A 375 -10.44 -4.02 26.12
N PRO A 376 -9.77 -2.97 26.64
CA PRO A 376 -8.33 -2.86 26.55
C PRO A 376 -7.65 -4.07 27.21
N PRO A 377 -6.50 -4.54 26.68
CA PRO A 377 -5.65 -5.53 27.34
C PRO A 377 -5.35 -5.18 28.80
N ALA A 378 -5.11 -6.21 29.62
CA ALA A 378 -4.67 -6.02 31.00
C ALA A 378 -3.33 -5.26 31.03
N GLY A 379 -3.17 -4.36 32.00
CA GLY A 379 -2.00 -3.47 32.11
C GLY A 379 -2.08 -2.18 31.27
N LEU A 380 -2.69 -2.20 30.07
CA LEU A 380 -2.63 -1.08 29.12
C LEU A 380 -3.12 0.26 29.67
N LEU A 381 -4.10 0.27 30.58
CA LEU A 381 -4.59 1.48 31.24
C LEU A 381 -4.14 1.53 32.71
N GLY A 382 -3.13 2.36 32.98
CA GLY A 382 -2.65 2.69 34.32
C GLY A 382 -3.37 3.91 34.91
N THR A 383 -3.21 4.12 36.22
CA THR A 383 -3.66 5.35 36.91
C THR A 383 -2.45 6.12 37.42
N VAL A 384 -2.29 7.38 37.01
CA VAL A 384 -1.14 8.22 37.40
C VAL A 384 -1.12 8.42 38.92
N PRO A 385 -0.05 8.01 39.65
CA PRO A 385 0.02 8.17 41.10
C PRO A 385 -0.04 9.64 41.51
N GLY A 386 -1.09 10.02 42.23
CA GLY A 386 -1.30 11.39 42.71
C GLY A 386 -1.94 12.36 41.69
N GLY A 387 -2.32 11.89 40.49
CA GLY A 387 -3.17 12.65 39.58
C GLY A 387 -4.66 12.54 39.92
N ASP A 388 -5.47 13.54 39.54
CA ASP A 388 -6.92 13.59 39.75
C ASP A 388 -7.69 12.60 38.84
N GLY A 389 -7.44 11.30 39.01
CA GLY A 389 -8.02 10.23 38.18
C GLY A 389 -7.45 10.16 36.76
N ALA A 390 -6.31 10.80 36.49
CA ALA A 390 -5.63 10.74 35.19
C ALA A 390 -5.24 9.29 34.85
N VAL A 391 -5.55 8.88 33.62
CA VAL A 391 -5.25 7.55 33.06
C VAL A 391 -4.01 7.67 32.17
N GLU A 392 -3.09 6.72 32.33
CA GLU A 392 -1.88 6.59 31.54
C GLU A 392 -2.00 5.36 30.61
N VAL A 393 -1.41 5.42 29.43
CA VAL A 393 -1.49 4.35 28.42
C VAL A 393 -0.11 3.74 28.22
N ASP A 394 0.05 2.49 28.65
CA ASP A 394 1.29 1.73 28.48
C ASP A 394 1.36 1.15 27.06
N HIS A 395 1.88 1.96 26.14
CA HIS A 395 2.03 1.58 24.73
C HIS A 395 3.05 0.45 24.52
N ASP A 396 3.99 0.22 25.44
CA ASP A 396 5.00 -0.83 25.30
C ASP A 396 4.36 -2.23 25.36
N LEU A 397 3.24 -2.41 26.05
CA LEU A 397 2.48 -3.67 26.07
C LEU A 397 1.92 -4.10 24.70
N LEU A 398 1.80 -3.19 23.73
CA LEU A 398 1.36 -3.49 22.35
C LEU A 398 2.55 -3.79 21.41
N GLY A 399 3.75 -3.32 21.79
CA GLY A 399 4.97 -3.41 21.00
C GLY A 399 4.93 -2.59 19.69
N PRO A 400 6.06 -2.52 18.95
CA PRO A 400 6.16 -1.71 17.75
C PRO A 400 5.13 -2.11 16.68
N GLY A 401 4.48 -1.11 16.07
CA GLY A 401 3.40 -1.27 15.08
C GLY A 401 2.07 -1.80 15.63
N GLY A 402 1.96 -2.11 16.93
CA GLY A 402 0.73 -2.58 17.58
C GLY A 402 -0.25 -1.45 17.93
N ALA A 403 -1.56 -1.78 17.96
CA ALA A 403 -2.63 -0.87 18.36
C ALA A 403 -3.75 -1.64 19.08
N LEU A 404 -4.71 -0.95 19.72
CA LEU A 404 -5.87 -1.61 20.35
C LEU A 404 -6.62 -2.52 19.35
N ASP A 405 -6.79 -2.02 18.15
CA ASP A 405 -7.42 -2.60 16.97
C ASP A 405 -6.42 -3.25 15.99
N ARG A 406 -5.14 -3.44 16.38
CA ARG A 406 -4.15 -4.15 15.56
C ARG A 406 -3.34 -5.20 16.32
N LEU A 407 -3.46 -6.44 15.86
CA LEU A 407 -2.66 -7.58 16.31
C LEU A 407 -1.45 -7.80 15.41
N VAL A 408 -0.32 -8.12 16.03
CA VAL A 408 0.98 -8.22 15.36
C VAL A 408 1.72 -9.45 15.91
N ILE A 409 1.81 -10.50 15.10
CA ILE A 409 2.78 -11.58 15.33
C ILE A 409 4.05 -11.29 14.53
N ARG A 410 5.21 -11.68 15.06
CA ARG A 410 6.53 -11.37 14.52
C ARG A 410 7.33 -12.65 14.33
N SER A 411 7.98 -12.81 13.18
CA SER A 411 8.84 -13.97 12.87
C SER A 411 10.05 -13.57 12.03
N ASP A 412 11.00 -14.48 11.88
CA ASP A 412 12.09 -14.35 10.90
C ASP A 412 12.35 -15.70 10.19
N PRO A 413 11.44 -16.18 9.32
CA PRO A 413 11.51 -17.54 8.78
C PRO A 413 12.72 -17.79 7.85
N ALA A 414 13.40 -16.71 7.43
CA ALA A 414 14.59 -16.74 6.59
C ALA A 414 15.87 -16.37 7.36
N GLY A 415 15.85 -16.43 8.71
CA GLY A 415 17.00 -16.13 9.57
C GLY A 415 17.24 -17.21 10.63
N ASP A 416 18.52 -17.53 10.87
CA ASP A 416 18.94 -18.55 11.85
C ASP A 416 18.96 -18.04 13.31
N GLU A 417 18.85 -16.72 13.51
CA GLU A 417 18.84 -16.10 14.84
C GLU A 417 17.42 -16.01 15.42
N PRO A 418 17.21 -16.35 16.71
CA PRO A 418 15.93 -16.09 17.37
C PRO A 418 15.66 -14.58 17.48
N LEU A 419 14.40 -14.20 17.26
CA LEU A 419 13.99 -12.80 17.44
C LEU A 419 14.18 -12.31 18.89
N PRO A 420 14.41 -11.00 19.08
CA PRO A 420 14.24 -10.34 20.37
C PRO A 420 12.87 -10.64 21.00
N ALA A 421 12.80 -10.63 22.33
CA ALA A 421 11.57 -10.91 23.07
C ALA A 421 10.57 -9.73 22.96
N TYR A 422 9.73 -9.77 21.93
CA TYR A 422 8.66 -8.80 21.73
C TYR A 422 7.42 -9.08 22.59
N PRO A 423 6.64 -8.05 22.96
CA PRO A 423 5.31 -8.20 23.54
C PRO A 423 4.42 -9.06 22.65
N ALA A 424 3.76 -10.05 23.25
CA ALA A 424 2.85 -10.99 22.60
C ALA A 424 1.49 -10.32 22.28
N ASN A 425 1.52 -9.31 21.41
CA ASN A 425 0.34 -8.60 20.91
C ASN A 425 -0.41 -9.44 19.86
N ASP A 426 -0.74 -10.68 20.22
CA ASP A 426 -1.28 -11.73 19.36
C ASP A 426 -2.79 -11.97 19.57
N SER A 427 -3.40 -11.38 20.60
CA SER A 427 -4.77 -11.72 20.99
C SER A 427 -5.58 -10.56 21.59
N ARG A 428 -6.91 -10.64 21.44
CA ARG A 428 -7.90 -9.74 22.08
C ARG A 428 -9.02 -10.55 22.71
N VAL A 429 -9.46 -10.10 23.88
CA VAL A 429 -10.69 -10.58 24.53
C VAL A 429 -11.87 -9.76 24.01
N PHE A 430 -12.97 -10.45 23.71
CA PHE A 430 -14.26 -9.89 23.34
C PHE A 430 -15.32 -10.34 24.34
N LEU A 431 -16.20 -9.43 24.70
CA LEU A 431 -17.28 -9.60 25.66
C LEU A 431 -18.63 -9.43 24.93
N PRO A 432 -19.71 -10.08 25.39
CA PRO A 432 -21.01 -9.94 24.73
C PRO A 432 -21.49 -8.46 24.76
N PRO A 433 -22.14 -7.97 23.69
CA PRO A 433 -22.57 -6.57 23.57
C PRO A 433 -23.57 -6.19 24.67
N THR A 434 -23.60 -4.90 25.01
CA THR A 434 -24.39 -4.39 26.14
C THR A 434 -25.87 -4.18 25.80
N ALA A 435 -26.77 -4.58 26.70
CA ALA A 435 -28.20 -4.31 26.64
C ALA A 435 -28.60 -3.11 27.52
N THR A 436 -29.54 -2.30 27.05
CA THR A 436 -30.23 -1.33 27.92
C THR A 436 -31.23 -2.03 28.84
N PHE A 437 -31.73 -1.31 29.85
CA PHE A 437 -32.84 -1.78 30.67
C PHE A 437 -34.09 -2.04 29.81
N GLU A 438 -34.47 -1.10 28.95
CA GLU A 438 -35.68 -1.23 28.10
C GLU A 438 -35.57 -2.39 27.12
N LEU A 439 -34.40 -2.62 26.51
CA LEU A 439 -34.19 -3.72 25.58
C LEU A 439 -34.22 -5.08 26.31
N SER A 440 -33.76 -5.14 27.57
CA SER A 440 -33.86 -6.33 28.42
C SER A 440 -35.29 -6.61 28.89
N ASP A 441 -36.07 -5.56 29.16
CA ASP A 441 -37.50 -5.63 29.52
C ASP A 441 -38.33 -6.08 28.31
N TRP A 442 -38.24 -5.42 27.15
CA TRP A 442 -39.00 -5.75 25.95
C TRP A 442 -38.66 -7.15 25.34
N GLU A 443 -37.50 -7.72 25.66
CA GLU A 443 -37.14 -9.14 25.40
C GLU A 443 -37.67 -10.13 26.46
N GLY A 444 -38.41 -9.67 27.47
CA GLY A 444 -38.98 -10.47 28.55
C GLY A 444 -37.96 -11.04 29.55
N ARG A 445 -36.71 -10.54 29.55
CA ARG A 445 -35.63 -11.09 30.41
C ARG A 445 -35.66 -10.57 31.84
N LEU A 446 -36.57 -9.65 32.15
CA LEU A 446 -36.81 -9.11 33.49
C LEU A 446 -38.16 -9.57 34.08
N ASP A 447 -38.88 -10.47 33.42
CA ASP A 447 -40.09 -11.12 33.94
C ASP A 447 -39.74 -12.26 34.93
N GLY A 448 -40.55 -12.44 35.99
CA GLY A 448 -40.42 -13.56 36.92
C GLY A 448 -40.45 -13.17 38.41
N ASP A 449 -39.66 -13.87 39.24
CA ASP A 449 -39.50 -13.59 40.67
C ASP A 449 -38.99 -12.17 40.91
N ASP A 450 -39.73 -11.38 41.70
CA ASP A 450 -39.39 -10.00 42.09
C ASP A 450 -37.94 -9.87 42.56
N VAL A 451 -37.42 -10.83 43.34
CA VAL A 451 -36.07 -10.73 43.92
C VAL A 451 -34.99 -10.94 42.86
N ALA A 452 -35.16 -11.90 41.95
CA ALA A 452 -34.28 -12.12 40.81
C ALA A 452 -34.38 -10.99 39.76
N ALA A 453 -35.60 -10.63 39.35
CA ALA A 453 -35.88 -9.55 38.41
C ALA A 453 -35.29 -8.22 38.90
N TRP A 454 -35.49 -7.87 40.17
CA TRP A 454 -34.94 -6.64 40.77
C TRP A 454 -33.41 -6.65 40.91
N ARG A 455 -32.73 -7.80 40.92
CA ARG A 455 -31.26 -7.88 40.82
C ARG A 455 -30.80 -7.61 39.39
N LEU A 456 -31.47 -8.20 38.39
CA LEU A 456 -31.16 -8.02 36.96
C LEU A 456 -31.44 -6.58 36.53
N ALA A 457 -32.60 -6.01 36.89
CA ALA A 457 -32.96 -4.62 36.63
C ALA A 457 -31.89 -3.65 37.18
N ARG A 458 -31.51 -3.77 38.46
CA ARG A 458 -30.44 -2.94 39.05
C ARG A 458 -29.07 -3.13 38.39
N ARG A 459 -28.79 -4.29 37.79
CA ARG A 459 -27.58 -4.52 36.98
C ARG A 459 -27.64 -3.79 35.63
N ALA A 460 -28.79 -3.82 34.95
CA ALA A 460 -29.01 -3.10 33.69
C ALA A 460 -28.91 -1.56 33.81
N LEU A 461 -29.20 -1.05 35.01
CA LEU A 461 -29.20 0.38 35.34
C LEU A 461 -27.89 0.86 36.01
N ALA A 462 -26.94 -0.05 36.24
CA ALA A 462 -25.62 0.30 36.75
C ALA A 462 -24.69 0.74 35.61
N ALA A 463 -23.72 1.60 35.91
CA ALA A 463 -22.74 2.05 34.92
C ALA A 463 -21.96 0.85 34.33
N PRO A 464 -21.88 0.71 32.99
CA PRO A 464 -21.13 -0.36 32.34
C PRO A 464 -19.64 -0.20 32.62
N ARG A 465 -18.98 -1.31 32.97
CA ARG A 465 -17.54 -1.44 33.16
C ARG A 465 -17.12 -2.81 32.67
N ALA A 466 -15.96 -2.89 32.04
CA ALA A 466 -15.36 -4.14 31.57
C ALA A 466 -13.87 -4.23 31.90
N SER A 467 -13.34 -5.44 31.80
CA SER A 467 -11.94 -5.82 31.98
C SER A 467 -11.70 -7.08 31.16
N ALA A 468 -10.55 -7.18 30.47
CA ALA A 468 -10.19 -8.41 29.76
C ALA A 468 -10.08 -9.61 30.72
N GLU A 469 -9.52 -9.37 31.92
CA GLU A 469 -9.47 -10.33 33.02
C GLU A 469 -10.72 -10.26 33.91
N ALA A 470 -11.16 -11.40 34.44
CA ALA A 470 -12.31 -11.46 35.34
C ALA A 470 -11.99 -10.92 36.74
N ARG A 471 -12.64 -9.83 37.15
CA ARG A 471 -12.57 -9.29 38.52
C ARG A 471 -13.77 -9.80 39.32
N ASN A 472 -13.52 -10.42 40.48
CA ASN A 472 -14.54 -11.09 41.30
C ASN A 472 -15.43 -12.07 40.51
N GLY A 473 -14.86 -12.80 39.54
CA GLY A 473 -15.56 -13.79 38.72
C GLY A 473 -16.39 -13.23 37.56
N ARG A 474 -16.31 -11.93 37.25
CA ARG A 474 -16.93 -11.33 36.05
C ARG A 474 -15.97 -10.45 35.26
N GLN A 475 -16.08 -10.47 33.94
CA GLN A 475 -15.36 -9.57 33.03
C GLN A 475 -16.11 -8.25 32.79
N TYR A 476 -17.44 -8.20 33.03
CA TYR A 476 -18.29 -7.03 32.78
C TYR A 476 -19.41 -6.85 33.82
N THR A 477 -19.92 -5.62 33.94
CA THR A 477 -21.04 -5.29 34.86
C THR A 477 -22.42 -5.30 34.20
N TRP A 478 -22.55 -5.02 32.89
CA TRP A 478 -23.84 -4.89 32.18
C TRP A 478 -24.59 -6.22 32.02
N LEU A 479 -25.86 -6.16 31.59
CA LEU A 479 -26.58 -7.33 31.05
C LEU A 479 -26.29 -7.46 29.54
N PRO A 480 -25.95 -8.65 29.01
CA PRO A 480 -25.66 -8.82 27.59
C PRO A 480 -26.93 -8.83 26.74
N ASP A 481 -26.82 -8.40 25.48
CA ASP A 481 -27.91 -8.38 24.50
C ASP A 481 -28.59 -9.77 24.37
N PRO A 482 -29.90 -9.90 24.67
CA PRO A 482 -30.63 -11.16 24.58
C PRO A 482 -30.72 -11.77 23.16
N ALA A 483 -30.36 -11.03 22.11
CA ALA A 483 -30.28 -11.51 20.73
C ALA A 483 -28.85 -11.88 20.27
N ALA A 484 -27.81 -11.51 21.02
CA ALA A 484 -26.43 -11.92 20.75
C ALA A 484 -26.17 -13.35 21.24
N ASP A 485 -26.60 -14.36 20.48
CA ASP A 485 -26.36 -15.78 20.80
C ASP A 485 -24.90 -16.20 20.55
N GLN A 486 -24.25 -15.60 19.55
CA GLN A 486 -22.95 -16.05 19.04
C GLN A 486 -22.01 -14.88 18.73
N MET A 487 -20.71 -15.17 18.71
CA MET A 487 -19.70 -14.34 18.07
C MET A 487 -19.41 -14.93 16.69
N ALA A 488 -19.39 -14.10 15.66
CA ALA A 488 -18.89 -14.45 14.34
C ALA A 488 -17.51 -13.80 14.12
N VAL A 489 -16.63 -14.51 13.43
CA VAL A 489 -15.31 -14.02 13.01
C VAL A 489 -15.15 -14.28 11.52
N THR A 490 -14.92 -13.23 10.74
CA THR A 490 -14.72 -13.31 9.29
C THR A 490 -13.34 -12.73 8.95
N VAL A 491 -12.58 -13.42 8.10
CA VAL A 491 -11.26 -12.96 7.64
C VAL A 491 -11.37 -12.45 6.21
N LEU A 492 -11.08 -11.16 6.02
CA LEU A 492 -11.10 -10.48 4.73
C LEU A 492 -9.65 -10.25 4.26
N PRO A 493 -9.23 -10.88 3.15
CA PRO A 493 -8.01 -10.50 2.44
C PRO A 493 -8.10 -9.05 1.93
N VAL A 494 -6.95 -8.39 1.79
CA VAL A 494 -6.90 -6.97 1.40
C VAL A 494 -7.30 -6.73 -0.08
N ALA A 495 -7.33 -7.77 -0.92
CA ALA A 495 -7.58 -7.66 -2.36
C ALA A 495 -8.29 -8.89 -2.99
N ALA A 496 -8.98 -9.72 -2.20
CA ALA A 496 -9.65 -10.94 -2.69
C ALA A 496 -10.93 -11.24 -1.90
N ASP A 497 -11.75 -12.16 -2.42
CA ASP A 497 -12.95 -12.67 -1.73
C ASP A 497 -12.63 -13.15 -0.29
N PRO A 498 -13.61 -13.10 0.63
CA PRO A 498 -13.43 -13.56 2.01
C PRO A 498 -12.89 -14.99 2.07
N VAL A 499 -11.99 -15.26 3.03
CA VAL A 499 -11.53 -16.62 3.31
C VAL A 499 -12.74 -17.51 3.61
N SER A 500 -12.74 -18.71 3.06
CA SER A 500 -13.88 -19.64 3.03
C SER A 500 -14.60 -19.85 4.37
N GLY A 501 -15.70 -19.12 4.58
CA GLY A 501 -16.78 -19.44 5.52
C GLY A 501 -16.79 -18.60 6.80
N PRO A 502 -17.96 -18.07 7.21
CA PRO A 502 -18.10 -17.37 8.49
C PRO A 502 -18.06 -18.37 9.64
N THR A 503 -16.94 -18.40 10.37
CA THR A 503 -16.80 -19.24 11.56
C THR A 503 -17.48 -18.56 12.74
N ARG A 504 -18.25 -19.34 13.50
CA ARG A 504 -19.15 -18.86 14.56
C ARG A 504 -19.07 -19.75 15.78
N GLU A 505 -19.13 -19.14 16.95
CA GLU A 505 -19.23 -19.87 18.22
C GLU A 505 -20.22 -19.18 19.16
N ARG A 506 -21.12 -19.98 19.77
CA ARG A 506 -22.07 -19.53 20.80
C ARG A 506 -21.34 -18.96 22.01
N TRP A 507 -21.88 -17.92 22.64
CA TRP A 507 -21.25 -17.26 23.78
C TRP A 507 -20.95 -18.23 24.94
N ALA A 508 -21.89 -19.11 25.29
CA ALA A 508 -21.63 -20.32 26.07
C ALA A 508 -22.82 -21.29 26.03
N LEU A 509 -22.65 -22.45 26.71
CA LEU A 509 -23.75 -23.34 27.10
C LEU A 509 -24.43 -22.91 28.41
N THR A 510 -23.99 -21.82 29.05
CA THR A 510 -24.57 -21.30 30.30
C THR A 510 -25.80 -20.41 30.05
N PRO A 511 -26.74 -20.32 31.02
CA PRO A 511 -27.84 -19.38 30.91
C PRO A 511 -27.35 -17.93 30.98
N TRP A 512 -28.00 -17.07 30.20
CA TRP A 512 -27.97 -15.61 30.34
C TRP A 512 -28.25 -15.21 31.81
N PRO A 513 -27.59 -14.20 32.40
CA PRO A 513 -26.84 -13.10 31.77
C PRO A 513 -25.31 -13.18 31.89
N ASP A 514 -24.74 -14.31 32.32
CA ASP A 514 -23.31 -14.42 32.66
C ASP A 514 -22.56 -15.34 31.68
N TYR A 515 -22.39 -14.84 30.46
CA TYR A 515 -21.54 -15.44 29.44
C TYR A 515 -20.05 -15.12 29.71
N PRO A 516 -19.12 -16.07 29.49
CA PRO A 516 -17.69 -15.78 29.46
C PRO A 516 -17.32 -14.96 28.22
N GLY A 517 -16.23 -14.20 28.31
CA GLY A 517 -15.59 -13.61 27.14
C GLY A 517 -14.95 -14.66 26.22
N LYS A 518 -14.78 -14.30 24.95
CA LYS A 518 -14.05 -15.07 23.94
C LYS A 518 -12.73 -14.40 23.61
N THR A 519 -11.79 -15.15 23.07
CA THR A 519 -10.50 -14.63 22.58
C THR A 519 -10.44 -14.76 21.06
N VAL A 520 -10.01 -13.72 20.34
CA VAL A 520 -9.39 -13.92 19.02
C VAL A 520 -7.89 -14.01 19.26
N ARG A 521 -7.24 -15.07 18.76
CA ARG A 521 -5.79 -15.31 18.86
C ARG A 521 -5.22 -15.54 17.48
N VAL A 522 -4.17 -14.80 17.15
CA VAL A 522 -3.41 -14.92 15.91
C VAL A 522 -2.23 -15.87 16.14
N VAL A 523 -2.00 -16.79 15.20
CA VAL A 523 -0.87 -17.73 15.25
C VAL A 523 -0.15 -17.80 13.89
N PRO A 524 1.14 -18.13 13.84
CA PRO A 524 1.82 -18.44 12.57
C PRO A 524 1.16 -19.65 11.86
N SER A 525 0.99 -19.55 10.55
CA SER A 525 0.60 -20.67 9.68
C SER A 525 1.72 -21.03 8.70
N GLY A 526 1.78 -22.30 8.31
CA GLY A 526 2.57 -22.78 7.17
C GLY A 526 1.74 -22.94 5.88
N GLU A 527 0.45 -22.59 5.92
CA GLU A 527 -0.43 -22.58 4.73
C GLU A 527 -0.16 -21.35 3.86
N MET A 528 -0.57 -21.38 2.59
CA MET A 528 -0.41 -20.25 1.66
C MET A 528 -1.48 -19.15 1.82
N ALA A 529 -2.55 -19.42 2.57
CA ALA A 529 -3.65 -18.49 2.80
C ALA A 529 -3.93 -18.41 4.31
N PRO A 530 -4.39 -17.26 4.82
CA PRO A 530 -4.85 -17.15 6.20
C PRO A 530 -6.14 -17.95 6.40
N THR A 531 -6.27 -18.59 7.55
CA THR A 531 -7.39 -19.46 7.91
C THR A 531 -7.91 -19.12 9.31
N VAL A 532 -9.17 -19.51 9.61
CA VAL A 532 -9.79 -19.27 10.92
C VAL A 532 -10.55 -20.50 11.41
N ASP A 533 -10.40 -20.83 12.69
CA ASP A 533 -11.09 -21.95 13.34
C ASP A 533 -11.55 -21.63 14.79
N PHE A 534 -12.40 -22.50 15.33
CA PHE A 534 -12.80 -22.52 16.75
C PHE A 534 -12.59 -23.94 17.34
N ALA A 535 -11.44 -24.57 17.06
CA ALA A 535 -11.10 -25.89 17.60
C ALA A 535 -10.91 -25.85 19.13
N GLN A 536 -10.50 -24.71 19.67
CA GLN A 536 -10.50 -24.44 21.11
C GLN A 536 -11.77 -23.65 21.51
N VAL A 537 -12.58 -24.24 22.38
CA VAL A 537 -13.78 -23.58 22.94
C VAL A 537 -13.42 -22.23 23.57
N GLY A 538 -14.12 -21.17 23.17
CA GLY A 538 -13.88 -19.79 23.62
C GLY A 538 -12.76 -19.06 22.89
N THR A 539 -12.06 -19.67 21.93
CA THR A 539 -10.97 -19.05 21.17
C THR A 539 -11.19 -19.20 19.67
N ALA A 540 -11.31 -18.08 18.96
CA ALA A 540 -11.14 -18.03 17.52
C ALA A 540 -9.64 -17.97 17.20
N THR A 541 -9.10 -19.01 16.57
CA THR A 541 -7.71 -19.04 16.09
C THR A 541 -7.67 -18.48 14.68
N VAL A 542 -6.87 -17.44 14.44
CA VAL A 542 -6.60 -16.89 13.11
C VAL A 542 -5.17 -17.25 12.73
N ALA A 543 -5.02 -18.27 11.90
CA ALA A 543 -3.72 -18.75 11.45
C ALA A 543 -3.25 -17.92 10.24
N MET A 544 -2.06 -17.32 10.36
CA MET A 544 -1.56 -16.32 9.43
C MET A 544 -0.26 -16.77 8.74
N PRO A 545 -0.21 -16.90 7.41
CA PRO A 545 1.03 -17.11 6.67
C PRO A 545 2.03 -15.98 6.94
N ALA A 546 3.31 -16.27 6.77
CA ALA A 546 4.35 -15.27 6.91
C ALA A 546 4.15 -14.12 5.88
N GLY A 547 4.46 -12.89 6.29
CA GLY A 547 4.33 -11.71 5.43
C GLY A 547 2.89 -11.30 5.07
N HIS A 548 1.86 -11.91 5.67
CA HIS A 548 0.47 -11.58 5.34
C HIS A 548 -0.15 -10.49 6.24
N ARG A 549 -1.07 -9.71 5.66
CA ARG A 549 -1.92 -8.73 6.34
C ARG A 549 -3.38 -9.01 5.95
N VAL A 550 -4.28 -9.02 6.93
CA VAL A 550 -5.73 -9.18 6.71
C VAL A 550 -6.53 -8.28 7.64
N ARG A 551 -7.79 -8.03 7.26
CA ARG A 551 -8.80 -7.45 8.13
C ARG A 551 -9.61 -8.58 8.76
N VAL A 552 -9.71 -8.60 10.09
CA VAL A 552 -10.59 -9.52 10.81
C VAL A 552 -11.81 -8.75 11.29
N GLU A 553 -12.98 -9.20 10.87
CA GLU A 553 -14.27 -8.66 11.30
C GLU A 553 -14.85 -9.52 12.41
N VAL A 554 -15.18 -8.87 13.54
CA VAL A 554 -15.77 -9.51 14.71
C VAL A 554 -17.15 -8.90 14.95
N SER A 555 -18.19 -9.72 14.89
CA SER A 555 -19.59 -9.30 14.99
C SER A 555 -20.39 -10.23 15.89
N SER A 556 -21.62 -9.79 16.21
CA SER A 556 -22.58 -10.59 16.96
C SER A 556 -23.52 -11.28 15.98
N ALA A 557 -23.69 -12.60 16.11
CA ALA A 557 -24.60 -13.38 15.27
C ALA A 557 -25.86 -13.83 16.05
N VAL A 558 -26.99 -13.83 15.34
CA VAL A 558 -28.35 -13.92 15.89
C VAL A 558 -28.99 -15.24 15.49
N LYS A 559 -29.90 -15.79 16.32
CA LYS A 559 -30.65 -17.00 15.96
C LYS A 559 -31.62 -16.73 14.80
N SER A 560 -31.76 -17.71 13.91
CA SER A 560 -32.81 -17.75 12.88
C SER A 560 -34.21 -17.45 13.45
N GLU A 561 -34.55 -18.00 14.62
CA GLU A 561 -35.81 -17.76 15.36
C GLU A 561 -36.02 -16.29 15.80
N GLN A 562 -34.93 -15.52 15.93
CA GLN A 562 -34.97 -14.11 16.35
C GLN A 562 -34.91 -13.13 15.17
N PHE A 563 -34.70 -13.61 13.94
CA PHE A 563 -34.62 -12.78 12.72
C PHE A 563 -35.88 -11.93 12.51
N ALA A 564 -37.07 -12.53 12.63
CA ALA A 564 -38.36 -11.87 12.43
C ALA A 564 -38.71 -10.80 13.50
N ARG A 565 -37.80 -10.49 14.43
CA ARG A 565 -37.98 -9.47 15.46
C ARG A 565 -37.51 -8.08 15.03
N PHE A 566 -36.74 -7.95 13.96
CA PHE A 566 -36.06 -6.71 13.58
C PHE A 566 -36.81 -5.96 12.46
N ASP A 567 -37.12 -4.69 12.69
CA ASP A 567 -37.84 -3.81 11.75
C ASP A 567 -37.04 -3.51 10.47
N ALA A 568 -35.71 -3.38 10.59
CA ALA A 568 -34.81 -3.02 9.48
C ALA A 568 -34.72 -4.04 8.33
N ILE A 569 -35.55 -5.08 8.37
CA ILE A 569 -35.55 -6.26 7.49
C ILE A 569 -36.86 -6.36 6.69
N SER A 570 -37.97 -5.76 7.17
CA SER A 570 -39.34 -6.09 6.73
C SER A 570 -39.64 -5.88 5.24
N ASP A 571 -39.07 -4.82 4.64
CA ASP A 571 -39.55 -4.30 3.33
C ASP A 571 -38.50 -4.26 2.21
N ALA A 572 -37.23 -4.58 2.47
CA ALA A 572 -36.12 -4.07 1.64
C ALA A 572 -35.30 -5.10 0.82
N VAL A 573 -35.31 -6.39 1.16
CA VAL A 573 -34.37 -7.39 0.59
C VAL A 573 -35.08 -8.74 0.37
N PRO A 574 -34.73 -9.55 -0.65
CA PRO A 574 -35.16 -10.94 -0.74
C PRO A 574 -34.86 -11.70 0.55
N ASN A 575 -35.92 -12.16 1.23
CA ASN A 575 -35.92 -12.44 2.66
C ASN A 575 -34.85 -13.44 3.12
N SER A 576 -34.48 -14.42 2.27
CA SER A 576 -33.41 -15.39 2.57
C SER A 576 -32.01 -14.78 2.60
N ALA A 577 -31.66 -13.87 1.69
CA ALA A 577 -30.31 -13.31 1.63
C ALA A 577 -30.02 -12.37 2.82
N ALA A 578 -31.04 -11.62 3.28
CA ALA A 578 -30.96 -10.87 4.53
C ALA A 578 -30.92 -11.80 5.76
N HIS A 579 -31.66 -12.91 5.73
CA HIS A 579 -31.65 -13.92 6.80
C HIS A 579 -30.27 -14.55 6.98
N ASP A 580 -29.68 -15.10 5.92
CA ASP A 580 -28.34 -15.67 5.95
C ASP A 580 -27.31 -14.65 6.45
N ALA A 581 -27.36 -13.40 5.95
CA ALA A 581 -26.47 -12.33 6.40
C ALA A 581 -26.65 -11.99 7.91
N VAL A 582 -27.88 -11.93 8.43
CA VAL A 582 -28.12 -11.63 9.85
C VAL A 582 -27.68 -12.79 10.75
N VAL A 583 -27.98 -14.03 10.37
CA VAL A 583 -27.64 -15.24 11.12
C VAL A 583 -26.14 -15.54 11.05
N ASP A 584 -25.45 -15.14 9.98
CA ASP A 584 -23.99 -15.19 9.85
C ASP A 584 -23.25 -14.06 10.58
N GLY A 585 -23.96 -13.00 11.03
CA GLY A 585 -23.31 -11.82 11.62
C GLY A 585 -22.68 -10.86 10.59
N ARG A 586 -23.16 -10.88 9.34
CA ARG A 586 -22.62 -10.12 8.19
C ARG A 586 -23.59 -9.05 7.65
N HIS A 587 -24.64 -8.69 8.38
CA HIS A 587 -25.65 -7.72 7.92
C HIS A 587 -25.40 -6.33 8.53
N PRO A 588 -24.90 -5.33 7.78
CA PRO A 588 -24.32 -4.10 8.35
C PRO A 588 -25.29 -3.25 9.19
N VAL A 589 -26.60 -3.36 8.96
CA VAL A 589 -27.63 -2.58 9.69
C VAL A 589 -28.14 -3.31 10.96
N VAL A 590 -27.92 -4.63 11.09
CA VAL A 590 -28.54 -5.47 12.14
C VAL A 590 -27.50 -6.21 12.97
N THR A 591 -26.41 -6.66 12.35
CA THR A 591 -25.26 -7.31 12.97
C THR A 591 -23.95 -6.63 12.52
N PRO A 592 -23.80 -5.30 12.73
CA PRO A 592 -22.57 -4.58 12.36
C PRO A 592 -21.33 -5.21 13.00
N ALA A 593 -20.26 -5.33 12.22
CA ALA A 593 -18.96 -5.79 12.70
C ALA A 593 -18.13 -4.65 13.30
N ARG A 594 -17.11 -5.02 14.09
CA ARG A 594 -15.93 -4.18 14.31
C ARG A 594 -14.72 -4.82 13.63
N THR A 595 -13.82 -3.98 13.13
CA THR A 595 -12.57 -4.40 12.50
C THR A 595 -11.44 -4.53 13.52
N VAL A 596 -10.58 -5.54 13.31
CA VAL A 596 -9.22 -5.64 13.87
C VAL A 596 -8.26 -5.92 12.70
N ASP A 597 -7.21 -5.11 12.55
CA ASP A 597 -6.10 -5.40 11.66
C ASP A 597 -5.28 -6.58 12.21
N VAL A 598 -4.91 -7.53 11.36
CA VAL A 598 -3.99 -8.63 11.72
C VAL A 598 -2.78 -8.62 10.79
N VAL A 599 -1.59 -8.60 11.39
CA VAL A 599 -0.29 -8.52 10.69
C VAL A 599 0.62 -9.66 11.12
N HIS A 600 1.16 -10.40 10.15
CA HIS A 600 2.30 -11.29 10.37
C HIS A 600 3.58 -10.63 9.81
N ALA A 601 4.25 -9.91 10.71
CA ALA A 601 5.45 -9.15 10.40
C ALA A 601 6.68 -10.08 10.33
N VAL A 602 7.41 -10.04 9.21
CA VAL A 602 8.66 -10.79 9.02
C VAL A 602 9.87 -9.86 9.08
N ARG A 603 10.93 -10.25 9.81
CA ARG A 603 12.15 -9.43 9.93
C ARG A 603 12.87 -9.36 8.59
N ARG A 604 13.33 -10.49 8.04
CA ARG A 604 13.90 -10.60 6.69
C ARG A 604 12.82 -10.93 5.63
N PRO A 605 12.96 -10.49 4.37
CA PRO A 605 12.17 -11.00 3.25
C PRO A 605 12.28 -12.53 3.09
N LEU A 606 11.16 -13.17 2.76
CA LEU A 606 11.02 -14.63 2.71
C LEU A 606 11.82 -15.28 1.58
N LEU A 607 12.04 -14.54 0.48
CA LEU A 607 12.86 -14.96 -0.65
C LEU A 607 13.97 -13.92 -0.89
N ALA A 608 15.17 -14.40 -1.21
CA ALA A 608 16.24 -13.57 -1.73
C ALA A 608 15.93 -13.15 -3.18
N PRO A 609 16.46 -12.02 -3.67
CA PRO A 609 16.45 -11.73 -5.10
C PRO A 609 17.10 -12.84 -5.92
N ALA A 610 16.42 -13.28 -6.98
CA ALA A 610 16.86 -14.33 -7.90
C ALA A 610 16.38 -14.02 -9.33
N ALA A 611 17.35 -13.80 -10.23
CA ALA A 611 17.14 -13.35 -11.61
C ALA A 611 18.37 -13.68 -12.48
N VAL A 612 18.19 -13.70 -13.80
CA VAL A 612 19.26 -13.71 -14.81
C VAL A 612 19.25 -12.36 -15.51
N LEU A 613 19.95 -11.38 -14.94
CA LEU A 613 19.96 -10.01 -15.43
C LEU A 613 20.59 -9.91 -16.83
N GLN A 614 19.94 -9.16 -17.72
CA GLN A 614 20.44 -8.82 -19.06
C GLN A 614 20.29 -7.31 -19.28
N ALA A 615 21.15 -6.72 -20.12
CA ALA A 615 21.20 -5.27 -20.35
C ALA A 615 20.86 -4.90 -21.80
N GLU A 616 19.78 -4.15 -22.01
CA GLU A 616 19.35 -3.65 -23.31
C GLU A 616 19.59 -2.14 -23.46
N ARG A 617 19.96 -1.71 -24.68
CA ARG A 617 20.21 -0.31 -25.04
C ARG A 617 19.84 -0.04 -26.51
N ASP A 618 19.33 1.15 -26.78
CA ASP A 618 19.22 1.70 -28.13
C ASP A 618 20.55 2.30 -28.64
N ILE A 619 20.70 2.42 -29.96
CA ILE A 619 21.84 3.10 -30.58
C ILE A 619 21.90 4.56 -30.13
N GLY A 620 23.06 5.00 -29.64
CA GLY A 620 23.29 6.32 -29.06
C GLY A 620 22.74 6.55 -27.64
N ALA A 621 22.10 5.56 -27.00
CA ALA A 621 21.54 5.73 -25.66
C ALA A 621 22.63 5.74 -24.56
N THR A 622 22.55 6.70 -23.63
CA THR A 622 23.43 6.76 -22.44
C THR A 622 22.98 5.85 -21.31
N ALA A 623 21.71 5.44 -21.32
CA ALA A 623 21.13 4.52 -20.36
C ALA A 623 21.00 3.10 -20.90
N ALA A 624 20.98 2.15 -19.98
CA ALA A 624 20.53 0.79 -20.19
C ALA A 624 19.26 0.51 -19.37
N VAL A 625 18.43 -0.39 -19.91
CA VAL A 625 17.42 -1.12 -19.14
C VAL A 625 18.04 -2.45 -18.77
N VAL A 626 17.98 -2.83 -17.49
CA VAL A 626 18.48 -4.10 -16.98
C VAL A 626 17.33 -4.85 -16.32
N ASP A 627 17.05 -6.07 -16.78
CA ASP A 627 15.90 -6.84 -16.33
C ASP A 627 16.10 -8.36 -16.47
N ASP A 628 15.09 -9.13 -16.05
CA ASP A 628 14.94 -10.56 -16.36
C ASP A 628 13.49 -10.85 -16.79
N ASP A 629 13.27 -10.98 -18.10
CA ASP A 629 11.98 -11.31 -18.73
C ASP A 629 11.33 -12.59 -18.16
N ALA A 630 12.12 -13.54 -17.64
CA ALA A 630 11.62 -14.76 -17.04
C ALA A 630 11.29 -14.62 -15.54
N SER A 631 11.82 -13.59 -14.87
CA SER A 631 11.63 -13.29 -13.45
C SER A 631 11.17 -11.83 -13.23
N PRO A 632 9.95 -11.44 -13.67
CA PRO A 632 9.44 -10.06 -13.65
C PRO A 632 9.19 -9.46 -12.25
N ARG A 633 9.73 -10.07 -11.20
CA ARG A 633 9.79 -9.57 -9.81
C ARG A 633 11.16 -9.83 -9.15
N TYR A 634 12.19 -10.15 -9.93
CA TYR A 634 13.52 -10.57 -9.46
C TYR A 634 13.47 -11.66 -8.40
N GLY A 635 12.57 -12.63 -8.53
CA GLY A 635 12.41 -13.77 -7.62
C GLY A 635 11.88 -13.47 -6.21
N VAL A 636 11.64 -12.19 -5.84
CA VAL A 636 11.23 -11.85 -4.47
C VAL A 636 9.75 -12.14 -4.19
N ASP A 637 9.42 -12.37 -2.93
CA ASP A 637 8.05 -12.51 -2.47
C ASP A 637 7.35 -11.13 -2.32
N PRO A 638 6.20 -10.90 -2.99
CA PRO A 638 5.44 -9.64 -2.92
C PRO A 638 4.70 -9.42 -1.60
N HIS A 639 4.65 -10.40 -0.70
CA HIS A 639 4.02 -10.25 0.62
C HIS A 639 4.99 -9.73 1.69
N SER A 640 6.27 -10.09 1.61
CA SER A 640 7.32 -9.66 2.56
C SER A 640 8.21 -8.51 2.09
N THR A 641 8.54 -8.41 0.79
CA THR A 641 9.40 -7.33 0.29
C THR A 641 8.65 -6.01 0.12
N GLN A 642 9.26 -4.88 0.44
CA GLN A 642 8.74 -3.52 0.16
C GLN A 642 9.32 -2.94 -1.13
N GLN A 643 10.63 -3.05 -1.24
CA GLN A 643 11.44 -2.51 -2.33
C GLN A 643 12.71 -3.33 -2.46
N ILE A 644 13.36 -3.19 -3.61
CA ILE A 644 14.70 -3.69 -3.88
C ILE A 644 15.60 -2.46 -4.05
N ASP A 645 16.58 -2.27 -3.17
CA ASP A 645 17.63 -1.29 -3.42
C ASP A 645 18.64 -1.92 -4.39
N VAL A 646 19.11 -1.13 -5.37
CA VAL A 646 19.99 -1.63 -6.44
C VAL A 646 21.34 -0.94 -6.35
N THR A 647 22.41 -1.72 -6.18
CA THR A 647 23.79 -1.24 -6.30
C THR A 647 24.42 -1.79 -7.58
N ALA A 648 25.07 -0.94 -8.37
CA ALA A 648 25.86 -1.33 -9.52
C ALA A 648 27.34 -0.99 -9.29
N SER A 649 28.26 -1.87 -9.71
CA SER A 649 29.70 -1.65 -9.57
C SER A 649 30.48 -2.22 -10.75
N TRP A 650 31.49 -1.47 -11.21
CA TRP A 650 32.32 -1.80 -12.37
C TRP A 650 33.72 -1.16 -12.23
N VAL A 651 34.61 -1.41 -13.18
CA VAL A 651 35.87 -0.68 -13.33
C VAL A 651 35.76 0.26 -14.52
N GLU A 652 35.88 1.56 -14.28
CA GLU A 652 35.93 2.57 -15.34
C GLU A 652 37.37 2.66 -15.86
N VAL A 653 37.58 2.32 -17.13
CA VAL A 653 38.89 2.42 -17.79
C VAL A 653 38.95 3.70 -18.59
N VAL A 654 39.72 4.69 -18.12
CA VAL A 654 39.91 5.97 -18.80
C VAL A 654 41.37 6.16 -19.19
N ASP A 655 41.60 6.54 -20.44
CA ASP A 655 42.88 7.05 -20.92
C ASP A 655 42.92 8.58 -20.70
N ASP A 656 43.79 9.04 -19.81
CA ASP A 656 43.93 10.46 -19.46
C ASP A 656 44.83 11.25 -20.44
N GLY A 657 45.35 10.59 -21.47
CA GLY A 657 46.33 11.11 -22.43
C GLY A 657 47.77 10.71 -22.08
N SER A 658 48.08 10.48 -20.81
CA SER A 658 49.40 10.06 -20.31
C SER A 658 49.47 8.60 -19.86
N GLN A 659 48.35 8.05 -19.39
CA GLN A 659 48.24 6.68 -18.88
C GLN A 659 46.79 6.19 -18.93
N VAL A 660 46.61 4.87 -18.83
CA VAL A 660 45.30 4.21 -18.75
C VAL A 660 45.03 3.86 -17.29
N VAL A 661 43.99 4.47 -16.69
CA VAL A 661 43.70 4.38 -15.26
C VAL A 661 42.43 3.56 -15.01
N PRO A 662 42.53 2.31 -14.52
CA PRO A 662 41.37 1.53 -14.09
C PRO A 662 40.88 2.05 -12.73
N THR A 663 39.69 2.64 -12.70
CA THR A 663 39.08 3.26 -11.51
C THR A 663 37.84 2.48 -11.08
N PRO A 664 37.84 1.81 -9.90
CA PRO A 664 36.63 1.15 -9.40
C PRO A 664 35.51 2.16 -9.12
N VAL A 665 34.33 1.92 -9.68
CA VAL A 665 33.11 2.73 -9.48
C VAL A 665 32.04 1.88 -8.80
N SER A 666 31.28 2.50 -7.89
CA SER A 666 30.12 1.91 -7.26
C SER A 666 29.04 2.98 -7.12
N MET A 667 27.81 2.65 -7.54
CA MET A 667 26.68 3.58 -7.62
C MET A 667 25.40 2.91 -7.12
N ALA A 668 24.67 3.60 -6.26
CA ALA A 668 23.29 3.24 -5.92
C ALA A 668 22.34 3.79 -6.99
N LEU A 669 21.51 2.92 -7.55
CA LEU A 669 20.45 3.27 -8.50
C LEU A 669 19.12 3.50 -7.74
N PRO A 670 18.09 4.10 -8.38
CA PRO A 670 16.79 4.28 -7.75
C PRO A 670 16.19 2.95 -7.27
N PRO A 671 15.67 2.86 -6.03
CA PRO A 671 15.10 1.63 -5.49
C PRO A 671 13.78 1.29 -6.18
N LEU A 672 13.56 0.00 -6.41
CA LEU A 672 12.40 -0.52 -7.13
C LEU A 672 11.31 -0.96 -6.14
N PRO A 673 10.11 -0.33 -6.09
CA PRO A 673 9.04 -0.75 -5.20
C PRO A 673 8.42 -2.08 -5.67
N VAL A 674 8.03 -2.94 -4.73
CA VAL A 674 7.45 -4.27 -5.00
C VAL A 674 5.94 -4.25 -4.74
N PRO A 675 5.09 -4.41 -5.78
CA PRO A 675 3.63 -4.42 -5.63
C PRO A 675 3.11 -5.58 -4.77
N VAL A 676 2.13 -5.30 -3.90
CA VAL A 676 1.53 -6.30 -2.99
C VAL A 676 0.58 -7.27 -3.70
N ASP A 677 -0.03 -6.81 -4.80
CA ASP A 677 -0.94 -7.58 -5.65
C ASP A 677 -0.24 -8.61 -6.55
N GLY A 678 1.10 -8.66 -6.51
CA GLY A 678 1.92 -9.54 -7.33
C GLY A 678 2.15 -9.04 -8.75
N SER A 679 1.81 -7.79 -9.07
CA SER A 679 2.20 -7.15 -10.34
C SER A 679 3.72 -7.16 -10.54
N PRO A 680 4.21 -7.05 -11.79
CA PRO A 680 5.63 -6.92 -12.08
C PRO A 680 6.31 -5.76 -11.32
N VAL A 681 7.58 -5.97 -10.98
CA VAL A 681 8.48 -4.89 -10.55
C VAL A 681 8.97 -4.17 -11.80
N ALA A 682 9.23 -2.86 -11.71
CA ALA A 682 9.76 -2.11 -12.85
C ALA A 682 11.24 -2.45 -13.12
N SER A 683 11.62 -2.47 -14.39
CA SER A 683 12.98 -2.72 -14.86
C SER A 683 14.02 -1.77 -14.25
N ILE A 684 15.24 -2.25 -13.99
CA ILE A 684 16.33 -1.41 -13.48
C ILE A 684 16.77 -0.44 -14.60
N ARG A 685 16.60 0.87 -14.39
CA ARG A 685 17.17 1.89 -15.30
C ARG A 685 18.52 2.37 -14.78
N HIS A 686 19.58 2.10 -15.53
CA HIS A 686 20.94 2.57 -15.24
C HIS A 686 21.37 3.59 -16.28
N ASP A 687 21.52 4.87 -15.91
CA ASP A 687 22.07 5.90 -16.80
C ASP A 687 23.57 6.08 -16.54
N PHE A 688 24.40 5.89 -17.56
CA PHE A 688 25.86 6.03 -17.48
C PHE A 688 26.34 7.41 -17.93
N GLY A 689 25.47 8.23 -18.55
CA GLY A 689 25.84 9.51 -19.15
C GLY A 689 26.68 9.42 -20.43
N ASP A 690 27.12 8.22 -20.84
CA ASP A 690 27.88 8.00 -22.07
C ASP A 690 27.48 6.70 -22.81
N THR A 691 28.05 6.50 -23.99
CA THR A 691 27.76 5.39 -24.90
C THR A 691 28.72 4.20 -24.75
N ARG A 692 29.57 4.14 -23.72
CA ARG A 692 30.63 3.12 -23.57
C ARG A 692 30.10 1.75 -23.16
N HIS A 693 30.88 0.71 -23.52
CA HIS A 693 30.80 -0.63 -22.95
C HIS A 693 31.37 -0.67 -21.52
N ARG A 694 30.71 -1.44 -20.64
CA ARG A 694 31.18 -1.78 -19.28
C ARG A 694 30.80 -3.21 -18.91
N SER A 695 31.68 -3.91 -18.20
CA SER A 695 31.30 -5.10 -17.42
C SER A 695 30.81 -4.66 -16.04
N VAL A 696 29.53 -4.91 -15.73
CA VAL A 696 28.87 -4.36 -14.53
C VAL A 696 28.29 -5.47 -13.66
N SER A 697 28.77 -5.57 -12.42
CA SER A 697 28.13 -6.39 -11.38
C SER A 697 26.99 -5.61 -10.73
N TYR A 698 25.87 -6.29 -10.48
CA TYR A 698 24.73 -5.75 -9.75
C TYR A 698 24.55 -6.48 -8.41
N ARG A 699 24.05 -5.77 -7.41
CA ARG A 699 23.67 -6.31 -6.11
C ARG A 699 22.28 -5.79 -5.76
N LEU A 700 21.35 -6.71 -5.53
CA LEU A 700 19.95 -6.43 -5.21
C LEU A 700 19.71 -6.68 -3.72
N ASP A 701 19.21 -5.66 -3.02
CA ASP A 701 18.91 -5.68 -1.59
C ASP A 701 17.39 -5.60 -1.40
N ALA A 702 16.73 -6.76 -1.30
CA ALA A 702 15.32 -6.80 -0.93
C ALA A 702 15.15 -6.33 0.52
N ARG A 703 14.29 -5.34 0.76
CA ARG A 703 13.96 -4.84 2.11
C ARG A 703 12.61 -5.35 2.58
N SER A 704 12.52 -5.78 3.84
CA SER A 704 11.24 -6.14 4.47
C SER A 704 10.33 -4.92 4.66
N ARG A 705 9.06 -5.04 4.26
CA ARG A 705 8.03 -4.01 4.51
C ARG A 705 7.59 -3.87 5.96
N TYR A 706 8.11 -4.72 6.84
CA TYR A 706 7.65 -4.79 8.21
C TYR A 706 8.53 -4.01 9.19
N ARG A 707 9.47 -3.18 8.71
CA ARG A 707 10.40 -2.42 9.56
C ARG A 707 9.74 -1.63 10.70
N GLU A 708 8.52 -1.13 10.48
CA GLU A 708 7.69 -0.41 11.46
C GLU A 708 7.13 -1.27 12.61
N PHE A 709 7.12 -2.60 12.45
CA PHE A 709 6.61 -3.56 13.44
C PHE A 709 7.70 -4.14 14.36
N PHE A 710 8.94 -3.70 14.20
CA PHE A 710 10.10 -4.10 15.02
C PHE A 710 10.72 -2.86 15.70
N ALA A 711 11.55 -3.08 16.71
CA ALA A 711 12.15 -2.01 17.48
C ALA A 711 13.12 -1.16 16.63
N THR A 712 13.24 0.13 16.95
CA THR A 712 14.25 1.01 16.33
C THR A 712 15.68 0.63 16.69
N THR A 713 15.86 -0.22 17.71
CA THR A 713 17.15 -0.81 18.12
C THR A 713 17.56 -2.01 17.29
N ASP A 714 16.64 -2.67 16.59
CA ASP A 714 16.98 -3.79 15.71
C ASP A 714 17.76 -3.24 14.50
N PRO A 715 18.92 -3.83 14.13
CA PRO A 715 19.78 -3.26 13.09
C PRO A 715 19.14 -3.40 11.71
N ASP A 716 19.17 -2.33 10.91
CA ASP A 716 18.50 -2.29 9.59
C ASP A 716 18.96 -3.39 8.63
N ALA A 717 20.21 -3.87 8.76
CA ALA A 717 20.75 -4.99 7.99
C ALA A 717 20.00 -6.32 8.22
N ALA A 718 19.34 -6.51 9.38
CA ALA A 718 18.51 -7.70 9.62
C ALA A 718 17.24 -7.72 8.75
N PHE A 719 16.82 -6.57 8.22
CA PHE A 719 15.64 -6.40 7.37
C PHE A 719 15.95 -6.50 5.87
N VAL A 720 17.20 -6.85 5.51
CA VAL A 720 17.68 -6.94 4.13
C VAL A 720 17.97 -8.40 3.75
N HIS A 721 17.60 -8.78 2.53
CA HIS A 721 18.09 -9.98 1.86
C HIS A 721 18.89 -9.54 0.62
N SER A 722 20.22 -9.69 0.67
CA SER A 722 21.16 -9.17 -0.34
C SER A 722 21.65 -10.30 -1.26
N THR A 723 21.44 -10.18 -2.57
CA THR A 723 22.02 -11.07 -3.58
C THR A 723 22.97 -10.30 -4.50
N PRO A 724 24.26 -10.64 -4.57
CA PRO A 724 25.15 -10.22 -5.64
C PRO A 724 24.93 -11.09 -6.89
N PHE A 725 25.04 -10.47 -8.07
CA PHE A 725 24.95 -11.12 -9.37
C PHE A 725 26.30 -11.04 -10.10
N ASP A 726 26.57 -12.03 -10.95
CA ASP A 726 27.76 -12.05 -11.79
C ASP A 726 27.81 -10.81 -12.72
N PRO A 727 29.01 -10.36 -13.15
CA PRO A 727 29.15 -9.22 -14.05
C PRO A 727 28.42 -9.48 -15.38
N ILE A 728 27.62 -8.51 -15.83
CA ILE A 728 26.98 -8.54 -17.15
C ILE A 728 27.58 -7.48 -18.07
N HIS A 729 27.68 -7.81 -19.36
CA HIS A 729 28.12 -6.86 -20.37
C HIS A 729 26.99 -5.86 -20.68
N VAL A 730 27.31 -4.58 -20.56
CA VAL A 730 26.47 -3.47 -20.99
C VAL A 730 27.09 -2.90 -22.26
N ASP A 731 26.62 -3.34 -23.43
CA ASP A 731 27.25 -3.05 -24.73
C ASP A 731 27.41 -1.54 -25.03
N SER A 732 28.43 -1.21 -25.84
CA SER A 732 28.63 0.13 -26.41
C SER A 732 27.54 0.47 -27.43
N THR A 733 27.00 1.69 -27.32
CA THR A 733 25.92 2.20 -28.17
C THR A 733 26.40 3.17 -29.25
N ALA A 734 27.72 3.40 -29.34
CA ALA A 734 28.36 4.19 -30.37
C ALA A 734 29.44 3.40 -31.10
N ARG A 735 29.64 3.72 -32.38
CA ARG A 735 30.70 3.15 -33.22
C ARG A 735 32.08 3.70 -32.79
N PRO A 736 33.14 2.87 -32.71
CA PRO A 736 34.50 3.35 -32.48
C PRO A 736 34.95 4.37 -33.54
N PRO A 737 35.70 5.42 -33.16
CA PRO A 737 36.34 6.32 -34.12
C PRO A 737 37.42 5.56 -34.92
N ALA A 738 37.74 6.04 -36.12
CA ALA A 738 38.83 5.49 -36.92
C ALA A 738 40.18 5.56 -36.17
N PRO A 739 41.05 4.53 -36.23
CA PRO A 739 42.35 4.55 -35.58
C PRO A 739 43.27 5.56 -36.28
N VAL A 740 43.74 6.55 -35.54
CA VAL A 740 44.81 7.45 -36.00
C VAL A 740 46.14 6.76 -35.76
N VAL A 741 46.75 6.28 -36.84
CA VAL A 741 48.06 5.63 -36.83
C VAL A 741 49.14 6.69 -36.91
N VAL A 742 50.02 6.74 -35.90
CA VAL A 742 51.14 7.69 -35.82
C VAL A 742 52.36 7.16 -36.56
N SER A 743 52.67 5.89 -36.37
CA SER A 743 53.74 5.19 -37.07
C SER A 743 53.43 3.69 -37.19
N VAL A 744 54.04 3.03 -38.18
CA VAL A 744 54.15 1.57 -38.20
C VAL A 744 55.61 1.25 -38.51
N ALA A 745 56.25 0.56 -37.58
CA ALA A 745 57.66 0.19 -37.67
C ALA A 745 57.83 -1.32 -37.48
N PRO A 746 58.83 -1.96 -38.13
CA PRO A 746 59.22 -3.31 -37.76
C PRO A 746 59.70 -3.33 -36.32
N ALA A 747 59.12 -4.22 -35.51
CA ALA A 747 59.54 -4.43 -34.13
C ALA A 747 60.45 -5.66 -34.04
N ILE A 748 61.41 -5.62 -33.12
CA ILE A 748 62.37 -6.71 -32.92
C ILE A 748 62.02 -7.40 -31.60
N ARG A 749 61.50 -8.63 -31.68
CA ARG A 749 61.46 -9.55 -30.53
C ARG A 749 62.66 -10.48 -30.63
N LEU A 750 63.55 -10.40 -29.66
CA LEU A 750 64.68 -11.31 -29.51
C LEU A 750 64.33 -12.40 -28.51
N GLU A 751 64.65 -13.65 -28.87
CA GLU A 751 64.68 -14.80 -27.98
C GLU A 751 66.13 -15.20 -27.76
N GLU A 752 66.53 -15.36 -26.50
CA GLU A 752 67.91 -15.66 -26.11
C GLU A 752 68.03 -17.03 -25.46
N GLY A 753 69.12 -17.72 -25.75
CA GLY A 753 69.52 -18.98 -25.13
C GLY A 753 71.04 -19.11 -25.10
N SER A 754 71.56 -20.16 -24.45
CA SER A 754 73.02 -20.33 -24.31
C SER A 754 73.72 -20.33 -25.68
N GLY A 755 74.56 -19.30 -25.91
CA GLY A 755 75.25 -19.06 -27.18
C GLY A 755 74.35 -18.85 -28.40
N THR A 756 73.08 -18.51 -28.24
CA THR A 756 72.10 -18.39 -29.34
C THR A 756 71.20 -17.16 -29.17
N VAL A 757 71.09 -16.33 -30.19
CA VAL A 757 70.15 -15.19 -30.26
C VAL A 757 69.28 -15.35 -31.52
N SER A 758 67.96 -15.27 -31.38
CA SER A 758 67.00 -15.40 -32.49
C SER A 758 66.04 -14.23 -32.54
N ARG A 759 65.98 -13.53 -33.67
CA ARG A 759 64.94 -12.54 -33.98
C ARG A 759 63.71 -13.26 -34.53
N ALA A 760 62.54 -13.00 -33.95
CA ALA A 760 61.27 -13.51 -34.46
C ALA A 760 60.92 -12.85 -35.83
N PRO A 761 60.33 -13.59 -36.78
CA PRO A 761 59.86 -13.04 -38.05
C PRO A 761 58.63 -12.13 -37.87
N GLY A 762 58.41 -11.22 -38.83
CA GLY A 762 57.09 -10.66 -39.13
C GLY A 762 56.48 -9.67 -38.15
N LEU A 763 57.16 -9.32 -37.06
CA LEU A 763 56.60 -8.42 -36.03
C LEU A 763 56.60 -6.95 -36.45
N LEU A 764 55.44 -6.30 -36.34
CA LEU A 764 55.25 -4.86 -36.56
C LEU A 764 54.70 -4.21 -35.28
N ARG A 765 55.24 -3.05 -34.89
CA ARG A 765 54.63 -2.17 -33.89
C ARG A 765 53.85 -1.06 -34.58
N VAL A 766 52.57 -0.93 -34.24
CA VAL A 766 51.70 0.17 -34.67
C VAL A 766 51.61 1.16 -33.51
N GLU A 767 52.17 2.37 -33.67
CA GLU A 767 51.94 3.47 -32.73
C GLU A 767 50.63 4.19 -33.06
N LEU A 768 49.85 4.53 -32.03
CA LEU A 768 48.48 5.02 -32.13
C LEU A 768 48.32 6.35 -31.36
N ASP A 769 47.50 7.25 -31.90
CA ASP A 769 47.15 8.49 -31.20
C ASP A 769 46.02 8.28 -30.18
N GLY A 770 46.01 9.11 -29.15
CA GLY A 770 45.06 9.05 -28.04
C GLY A 770 43.78 9.87 -28.24
N PRO A 771 42.77 9.68 -27.37
CA PRO A 771 42.68 8.65 -26.35
C PRO A 771 42.22 7.30 -26.92
N TRP A 772 42.50 6.22 -26.17
CA TRP A 772 41.95 4.88 -26.37
C TRP A 772 40.77 4.60 -25.42
N PHE A 773 40.11 3.44 -25.55
CA PHE A 773 38.93 3.05 -24.76
C PHE A 773 37.77 4.06 -24.85
N VAL A 774 37.61 4.68 -26.02
CA VAL A 774 36.58 5.70 -26.30
C VAL A 774 35.18 5.08 -26.27
N THR A 775 35.08 3.81 -26.68
CA THR A 775 33.89 2.95 -26.58
C THR A 775 33.88 2.06 -25.33
N GLY A 776 34.79 2.29 -24.38
CA GLY A 776 34.83 1.59 -23.09
C GLY A 776 35.88 0.48 -22.99
N GLU A 777 35.77 -0.29 -21.90
CA GLU A 777 36.66 -1.41 -21.57
C GLU A 777 36.70 -2.46 -22.70
N GLY A 778 37.87 -2.99 -23.02
CA GLY A 778 38.03 -4.01 -24.08
C GLY A 778 38.08 -3.47 -25.52
N GLU A 779 38.24 -2.15 -25.73
CA GLU A 779 38.54 -1.59 -27.06
C GLU A 779 39.94 -2.05 -27.53
N GLN A 780 40.00 -2.74 -28.66
CA GLN A 780 41.18 -3.38 -29.25
C GLN A 780 41.50 -2.79 -30.62
N LEU A 781 42.75 -2.94 -31.09
CA LEU A 781 43.10 -2.68 -32.49
C LEU A 781 42.74 -3.92 -33.31
N GLY A 782 41.91 -3.77 -34.34
CA GLY A 782 41.54 -4.86 -35.25
C GLY A 782 42.35 -4.82 -36.53
N LEU A 783 43.09 -5.90 -36.83
CA LEU A 783 43.68 -6.13 -38.15
C LEU A 783 42.61 -6.74 -39.07
N VAL A 784 42.35 -6.10 -40.21
CA VAL A 784 41.30 -6.55 -41.15
C VAL A 784 41.88 -7.46 -42.23
N VAL A 785 41.25 -8.63 -42.37
CA VAL A 785 41.60 -9.73 -43.29
C VAL A 785 40.34 -10.27 -43.99
N PRO A 786 40.44 -11.08 -45.06
CA PRO A 786 39.27 -11.62 -45.76
C PRO A 786 38.36 -12.46 -44.83
N PRO A 787 37.04 -12.55 -45.12
CA PRO A 787 36.04 -13.13 -44.21
C PRO A 787 36.17 -14.64 -43.96
N ALA A 788 37.01 -15.35 -44.73
CA ALA A 788 37.33 -16.76 -44.54
C ALA A 788 38.72 -17.07 -45.13
N PRO A 789 39.40 -18.13 -44.67
CA PRO A 789 40.68 -18.54 -45.22
C PRO A 789 40.64 -18.81 -46.74
N GLY A 790 41.65 -18.33 -47.45
CA GLY A 790 41.73 -18.39 -48.92
C GLY A 790 40.69 -17.55 -49.70
N ALA A 791 39.83 -16.77 -49.03
CA ALA A 791 38.94 -15.84 -49.71
C ALA A 791 39.70 -14.62 -50.25
N VAL A 792 39.31 -14.11 -51.41
CA VAL A 792 39.87 -12.89 -52.01
C VAL A 792 38.76 -11.86 -52.16
N LEU A 793 38.94 -10.68 -51.56
CA LEU A 793 38.06 -9.54 -51.75
C LEU A 793 38.50 -8.74 -52.97
N GLU A 794 37.66 -8.72 -54.00
CA GLU A 794 37.87 -7.93 -55.22
C GLU A 794 37.77 -6.41 -54.94
N ARG A 795 38.29 -5.61 -55.86
CA ARG A 795 38.29 -4.14 -55.75
C ARG A 795 36.91 -3.57 -56.09
N LEU A 796 36.33 -2.81 -55.17
CA LEU A 796 34.96 -2.26 -55.27
C LEU A 796 34.79 -1.06 -56.24
N ASP A 797 35.85 -0.63 -56.93
CA ASP A 797 35.82 0.54 -57.82
C ASP A 797 35.27 0.16 -59.20
N GLY A 798 34.03 0.54 -59.48
CA GLY A 798 33.41 0.34 -60.79
C GLY A 798 34.00 1.24 -61.89
N GLY A 799 34.86 0.68 -62.75
CA GLY A 799 35.37 1.32 -63.96
C GLY A 799 36.14 0.34 -64.84
N ASP A 800 36.01 0.46 -66.17
CA ASP A 800 36.63 -0.46 -67.15
C ASP A 800 38.17 -0.29 -67.24
N GLU A 801 38.91 -0.91 -66.32
CA GLU A 801 40.24 -1.50 -66.61
C GLU A 801 40.69 -2.48 -65.51
N LEU A 802 40.89 -3.76 -65.87
CA LEU A 802 41.42 -4.78 -64.94
C LEU A 802 42.93 -4.57 -64.70
N VAL A 803 43.27 -3.72 -63.73
CA VAL A 803 44.57 -3.78 -63.04
C VAL A 803 44.51 -4.91 -62.00
N ALA A 804 44.65 -6.15 -62.47
CA ALA A 804 44.33 -7.39 -61.74
C ALA A 804 45.28 -7.77 -60.58
N ASP A 805 46.16 -6.86 -60.11
CA ASP A 805 47.32 -7.17 -59.27
C ASP A 805 47.43 -6.25 -58.01
N VAL A 806 46.32 -5.61 -57.57
CA VAL A 806 46.27 -4.81 -56.33
C VAL A 806 44.97 -5.06 -55.54
N GLY A 807 45.10 -5.61 -54.32
CA GLY A 807 43.98 -6.04 -53.48
C GLY A 807 43.10 -4.94 -52.89
N SER A 808 41.88 -5.32 -52.50
CA SER A 808 40.84 -4.44 -51.93
C SER A 808 41.34 -3.54 -50.80
N PRO A 809 40.90 -2.26 -50.73
CA PRO A 809 41.31 -1.34 -49.66
C PRO A 809 40.85 -1.75 -48.26
N LEU A 810 39.84 -2.62 -48.15
CA LEU A 810 39.28 -3.07 -46.88
C LEU A 810 40.18 -4.05 -46.11
N VAL A 811 41.20 -4.65 -46.75
CA VAL A 811 41.99 -5.74 -46.14
C VAL A 811 43.50 -5.54 -46.25
N THR A 812 44.18 -6.16 -45.30
CA THR A 812 45.64 -6.21 -45.22
C THR A 812 46.20 -6.96 -46.43
N THR A 813 47.17 -6.35 -47.10
CA THR A 813 47.74 -6.84 -48.37
C THR A 813 49.26 -6.87 -48.28
N VAL A 814 49.87 -8.00 -48.66
CA VAL A 814 51.32 -8.17 -48.87
C VAL A 814 51.65 -7.85 -50.33
N TYR A 815 52.72 -7.11 -50.56
CA TYR A 815 53.24 -6.71 -51.86
C TYR A 815 54.70 -7.20 -52.01
N ARG A 816 55.13 -7.30 -53.28
CA ARG A 816 56.49 -7.74 -53.69
C ARG A 816 57.61 -7.01 -52.94
N ASP A 817 58.73 -7.70 -52.77
CA ASP A 817 60.02 -7.06 -52.54
C ASP A 817 60.39 -6.24 -53.79
N PRO A 818 60.64 -4.92 -53.69
CA PRO A 818 61.01 -4.10 -54.85
C PRO A 818 62.39 -4.41 -55.45
N LEU A 819 63.22 -5.22 -54.79
CA LEU A 819 64.58 -5.58 -55.23
C LEU A 819 64.66 -6.99 -55.85
N HIS A 820 63.74 -7.90 -55.47
CA HIS A 820 63.81 -9.32 -55.85
C HIS A 820 62.53 -9.81 -56.53
N GLY A 821 62.68 -10.40 -57.72
CA GLY A 821 61.56 -10.86 -58.55
C GLY A 821 60.70 -11.93 -57.87
N THR A 822 59.48 -11.56 -57.50
CA THR A 822 58.55 -12.33 -56.66
C THR A 822 57.10 -12.22 -57.17
N ASP A 823 56.21 -13.09 -56.68
CA ASP A 823 54.83 -13.27 -57.17
C ASP A 823 53.88 -12.06 -56.93
N GLY A 824 52.63 -12.16 -57.36
CA GLY A 824 51.61 -11.09 -57.25
C GLY A 824 51.28 -10.67 -55.80
N PRO A 825 50.90 -9.38 -55.57
CA PRO A 825 50.39 -8.94 -54.27
C PRO A 825 49.17 -9.76 -53.83
N ARG A 826 49.16 -10.21 -52.58
CA ARG A 826 48.13 -11.10 -52.03
C ARG A 826 47.56 -10.57 -50.72
N GLN A 827 46.34 -11.00 -50.39
CA GLN A 827 45.69 -10.63 -49.14
C GLN A 827 46.22 -11.51 -47.99
N VAL A 828 46.33 -10.94 -46.79
CA VAL A 828 46.75 -11.69 -45.60
C VAL A 828 45.57 -12.52 -45.10
N ASP A 829 45.80 -13.80 -44.85
CA ASP A 829 44.83 -14.71 -44.24
C ASP A 829 44.91 -14.62 -42.71
N SER A 830 43.75 -14.72 -42.06
CA SER A 830 43.62 -14.96 -40.61
C SER A 830 44.57 -16.02 -40.05
N GLY A 831 44.82 -17.11 -40.78
CA GLY A 831 45.72 -18.19 -40.34
C GLY A 831 47.22 -17.86 -40.43
N GLY A 832 47.58 -16.74 -41.07
CA GLY A 832 48.96 -16.24 -41.15
C GLY A 832 49.29 -15.16 -40.11
N VAL A 833 48.42 -14.95 -39.13
CA VAL A 833 48.53 -13.90 -38.12
C VAL A 833 48.66 -14.52 -36.72
N ALA A 834 49.69 -14.13 -35.99
CA ALA A 834 49.97 -14.56 -34.61
C ALA A 834 49.74 -13.41 -33.62
N GLY A 835 49.85 -13.70 -32.32
CA GLY A 835 49.76 -12.69 -31.25
C GLY A 835 48.37 -12.07 -31.01
N ALA A 836 47.33 -12.58 -31.66
CA ALA A 836 45.96 -12.06 -31.53
C ALA A 836 45.42 -12.18 -30.09
N ALA A 837 44.78 -11.13 -29.61
CA ALA A 837 44.20 -11.01 -28.27
C ALA A 837 42.80 -11.65 -28.12
N GLY A 838 42.45 -12.58 -29.00
CA GLY A 838 41.16 -13.29 -29.01
C GLY A 838 40.81 -13.87 -30.37
N GLU A 839 39.72 -14.65 -30.42
CA GLU A 839 39.26 -15.25 -31.67
C GLU A 839 38.88 -14.19 -32.72
N PRO A 840 39.32 -14.33 -33.99
CA PRO A 840 38.92 -13.45 -35.08
C PRO A 840 37.41 -13.44 -35.31
N VAL A 841 36.84 -12.27 -35.58
CA VAL A 841 35.38 -12.09 -35.73
C VAL A 841 35.04 -11.63 -37.13
N VAL A 842 34.15 -12.36 -37.81
CA VAL A 842 33.56 -11.93 -39.08
C VAL A 842 32.46 -10.91 -38.79
N VAL A 843 32.61 -9.70 -39.34
CA VAL A 843 31.65 -8.59 -39.23
C VAL A 843 31.31 -8.06 -40.62
N THR A 844 30.29 -7.22 -40.71
CA THR A 844 29.96 -6.49 -41.94
C THR A 844 30.55 -5.09 -41.85
N ASP A 845 31.41 -4.72 -42.80
CA ASP A 845 31.86 -3.34 -42.98
C ASP A 845 30.65 -2.42 -43.27
N LEU A 846 30.51 -1.34 -42.50
CA LEU A 846 29.29 -0.52 -42.52
C LEU A 846 29.21 0.39 -43.74
N GLU A 847 30.36 0.82 -44.26
CA GLU A 847 30.51 1.68 -45.44
C GLU A 847 30.13 0.95 -46.74
N THR A 848 30.50 -0.31 -46.88
CA THR A 848 30.37 -1.07 -48.14
C THR A 848 29.38 -2.23 -48.08
N GLY A 849 28.97 -2.65 -46.89
CA GLY A 849 28.18 -3.87 -46.69
C GLY A 849 28.97 -5.18 -46.85
N THR A 850 30.30 -5.09 -46.98
CA THR A 850 31.18 -6.23 -47.28
C THR A 850 31.49 -7.05 -46.01
N PRO A 851 31.38 -8.39 -46.04
CA PRO A 851 31.90 -9.23 -44.95
C PRO A 851 33.43 -9.14 -44.87
N ILE A 852 33.94 -8.81 -43.69
CA ILE A 852 35.37 -8.74 -43.36
C ILE A 852 35.63 -9.53 -42.07
N CYS A 853 36.85 -10.08 -41.92
CA CYS A 853 37.28 -10.68 -40.66
C CYS A 853 38.21 -9.71 -39.92
N VAL A 854 38.03 -9.59 -38.62
CA VAL A 854 38.83 -8.74 -37.74
C VAL A 854 39.58 -9.60 -36.75
N VAL A 855 40.92 -9.57 -36.83
CA VAL A 855 41.82 -10.21 -35.85
C VAL A 855 42.15 -9.17 -34.77
N PRO A 856 41.75 -9.37 -33.51
CA PRO A 856 41.94 -8.38 -32.44
C PRO A 856 43.36 -8.39 -31.85
N PHE A 857 43.85 -7.22 -31.45
CA PHE A 857 45.10 -7.00 -30.73
C PHE A 857 44.90 -5.99 -29.60
N ASP A 858 45.49 -6.25 -28.44
CA ASP A 858 45.42 -5.32 -27.30
C ASP A 858 46.31 -4.09 -27.54
N VAL A 859 45.80 -2.91 -27.15
CA VAL A 859 46.57 -1.67 -27.17
C VAL A 859 47.19 -1.44 -25.79
N THR A 860 48.51 -1.53 -25.75
CA THR A 860 49.33 -1.18 -24.58
C THR A 860 49.55 0.33 -24.50
N CYS A 861 49.68 0.87 -23.29
CA CYS A 861 50.07 2.26 -23.07
C CYS A 861 51.30 2.32 -22.16
N VAL A 862 52.40 2.89 -22.65
CA VAL A 862 53.68 3.02 -21.93
C VAL A 862 54.21 4.44 -22.14
N ASP A 863 54.52 5.15 -21.05
CA ASP A 863 55.02 6.54 -21.06
C ASP A 863 54.22 7.50 -21.97
N GLY A 864 52.89 7.38 -21.96
CA GLY A 864 51.97 8.18 -22.78
C GLY A 864 51.86 7.76 -24.25
N ARG A 865 52.65 6.78 -24.72
CA ARG A 865 52.53 6.21 -26.07
C ARG A 865 51.59 5.02 -26.07
N ARG A 866 50.73 4.92 -27.09
CA ARG A 866 49.85 3.76 -27.32
C ARG A 866 50.44 2.91 -28.44
N SER A 867 50.53 1.60 -28.22
CA SER A 867 51.01 0.67 -29.24
C SER A 867 50.35 -0.70 -29.19
N ALA A 868 50.12 -1.26 -30.37
CA ALA A 868 49.79 -2.67 -30.55
C ALA A 868 50.88 -3.34 -31.39
N ASP A 869 51.29 -4.55 -30.99
CA ASP A 869 52.28 -5.36 -31.70
C ASP A 869 51.56 -6.44 -32.51
N ILE A 870 51.64 -6.35 -33.83
CA ILE A 870 50.99 -7.24 -34.79
C ILE A 870 52.05 -8.21 -35.32
N ASP A 871 51.84 -9.49 -35.06
CA ASP A 871 52.78 -10.55 -35.45
C ASP A 871 52.30 -11.24 -36.74
N LEU A 872 53.03 -11.03 -37.83
CA LEU A 872 52.73 -11.61 -39.14
C LEU A 872 53.53 -12.88 -39.43
N GLY A 873 54.31 -13.39 -38.45
CA GLY A 873 54.98 -14.68 -38.50
C GLY A 873 55.64 -15.01 -39.85
N SER A 874 55.31 -16.19 -40.39
CA SER A 874 55.91 -16.72 -41.63
C SER A 874 55.66 -15.88 -42.89
N LEU A 875 54.76 -14.88 -42.85
CA LEU A 875 54.56 -13.95 -43.97
C LEU A 875 55.83 -13.14 -44.28
N ALA A 876 56.75 -13.01 -43.31
CA ALA A 876 58.07 -12.41 -43.54
C ALA A 876 59.00 -13.32 -44.35
N ASP A 877 58.94 -14.63 -44.13
CA ASP A 877 59.94 -15.59 -44.61
C ASP A 877 59.66 -16.10 -46.05
N GLU A 878 58.54 -15.71 -46.66
CA GLU A 878 58.18 -16.09 -48.04
C GLU A 878 58.95 -15.33 -49.14
N THR A 879 59.48 -14.14 -48.85
CA THR A 879 60.25 -13.31 -49.81
C THR A 879 61.32 -12.51 -49.06
N ASP A 880 62.30 -11.91 -49.74
CA ASP A 880 63.47 -11.34 -49.04
C ASP A 880 63.26 -9.98 -48.37
N ARG A 881 62.23 -9.21 -48.72
CA ARG A 881 61.60 -8.14 -47.90
C ARG A 881 60.15 -7.88 -48.35
N PRO A 882 59.16 -8.65 -47.90
CA PRO A 882 57.76 -8.42 -48.26
C PRO A 882 57.28 -7.10 -47.67
N MET A 883 56.61 -6.28 -48.50
CA MET A 883 56.05 -5.00 -48.07
C MET A 883 54.57 -5.16 -47.74
N VAL A 884 54.17 -4.96 -46.49
CA VAL A 884 52.77 -5.07 -46.06
C VAL A 884 52.13 -3.69 -45.99
N ARG A 885 50.88 -3.58 -46.47
CA ARG A 885 49.97 -2.48 -46.13
C ARG A 885 48.85 -3.03 -45.26
N LEU A 886 48.83 -2.62 -43.99
CA LEU A 886 47.80 -3.03 -43.04
C LEU A 886 46.48 -2.33 -43.37
N ALA A 887 45.38 -3.03 -43.10
CA ALA A 887 44.05 -2.45 -42.95
C ALA A 887 43.65 -2.59 -41.48
N LEU A 888 43.34 -1.48 -40.82
CA LEU A 888 43.18 -1.39 -39.38
C LEU A 888 41.85 -0.73 -39.01
N VAL A 889 41.22 -1.22 -37.95
CA VAL A 889 40.03 -0.63 -37.31
C VAL A 889 40.25 -0.51 -35.80
N ARG A 890 39.53 0.39 -35.13
CA ARG A 890 39.23 0.18 -33.70
C ARG A 890 38.10 -0.85 -33.61
N PHE A 891 38.25 -1.83 -32.73
CA PHE A 891 37.33 -2.95 -32.55
C PHE A 891 36.84 -2.98 -31.11
N GLN A 892 35.52 -3.07 -30.92
CA GLN A 892 34.90 -3.27 -29.61
C GLN A 892 33.91 -4.42 -29.73
N ARG A 893 34.31 -5.59 -29.20
CA ARG A 893 33.55 -6.85 -29.26
C ARG A 893 32.15 -6.69 -28.65
N HIS A 894 32.04 -5.89 -27.58
CA HIS A 894 30.80 -5.62 -26.86
C HIS A 894 30.21 -4.28 -27.32
N SER A 895 29.71 -4.26 -28.56
CA SER A 895 28.95 -3.15 -29.13
C SER A 895 27.66 -3.67 -29.73
N LEU A 896 26.63 -2.82 -29.75
CA LEU A 896 25.40 -3.12 -30.50
C LEU A 896 25.73 -3.50 -31.96
N ARG A 897 24.96 -4.45 -32.49
CA ARG A 897 25.20 -5.06 -33.81
C ARG A 897 25.33 -4.00 -34.92
N GLY A 898 26.48 -4.02 -35.60
CA GLY A 898 26.82 -3.05 -36.66
C GLY A 898 27.67 -1.86 -36.19
N LEU A 899 27.94 -1.74 -34.88
CA LEU A 899 28.81 -0.71 -34.31
C LEU A 899 30.18 -1.26 -33.85
N THR A 900 30.43 -2.57 -33.96
CA THR A 900 31.62 -3.25 -33.39
C THR A 900 32.98 -2.86 -33.98
N THR A 901 33.00 -2.12 -35.10
CA THR A 901 34.23 -1.67 -35.78
C THR A 901 34.14 -0.21 -36.18
N SER A 902 35.28 0.49 -36.20
CA SER A 902 35.42 1.80 -36.86
C SER A 902 35.36 1.68 -38.40
N PRO A 903 35.41 2.79 -39.15
CA PRO A 903 35.81 2.75 -40.55
C PRO A 903 37.24 2.19 -40.69
N VAL A 904 37.52 1.51 -41.82
CA VAL A 904 38.84 0.93 -42.10
C VAL A 904 39.85 2.00 -42.50
N VAL A 905 41.01 2.00 -41.85
CA VAL A 905 42.18 2.85 -42.15
C VAL A 905 43.28 2.01 -42.77
N ARG A 906 43.91 2.48 -43.85
CA ARG A 906 45.11 1.84 -44.42
C ARG A 906 46.37 2.56 -43.95
N THR A 907 47.42 1.79 -43.70
CA THR A 907 48.76 2.31 -43.40
C THR A 907 49.53 2.64 -44.69
N ASP A 908 50.74 3.17 -44.54
CA ASP A 908 51.75 3.08 -45.60
C ASP A 908 52.29 1.64 -45.76
N LEU A 909 53.18 1.43 -46.74
CA LEU A 909 53.86 0.16 -46.97
C LEU A 909 55.06 0.01 -46.03
N VAL A 910 55.08 -1.05 -45.22
CA VAL A 910 56.18 -1.36 -44.29
C VAL A 910 56.77 -2.72 -44.62
N GLY A 911 58.10 -2.80 -44.75
CA GLY A 911 58.80 -4.07 -45.01
C GLY A 911 58.91 -4.92 -43.75
N LEU A 912 58.59 -6.21 -43.83
CA LEU A 912 58.79 -7.14 -42.71
C LEU A 912 60.28 -7.48 -42.51
N LEU A 913 60.61 -7.89 -41.28
CA LEU A 913 61.91 -8.46 -40.93
C LEU A 913 61.79 -9.98 -40.75
N HIS A 914 62.74 -10.71 -41.32
CA HIS A 914 62.84 -12.18 -41.30
C HIS A 914 63.16 -12.75 -39.94
N GLY A 915 62.79 -14.01 -39.76
CA GLY A 915 63.42 -14.86 -38.77
C GLY A 915 64.93 -14.92 -39.02
N ARG A 916 65.73 -14.63 -38.00
CA ARG A 916 67.21 -14.72 -38.08
C ARG A 916 67.76 -15.26 -36.78
N THR A 917 68.45 -16.38 -36.85
CA THR A 917 69.06 -17.03 -35.67
C THR A 917 70.58 -17.01 -35.81
N VAL A 918 71.27 -16.55 -34.77
CA VAL A 918 72.73 -16.53 -34.70
C VAL A 918 73.17 -17.38 -33.53
N ARG A 919 74.00 -18.38 -33.79
CA ARG A 919 74.62 -19.21 -32.76
C ARG A 919 76.14 -19.02 -32.79
N ALA A 920 76.68 -18.46 -31.71
CA ALA A 920 78.13 -18.36 -31.54
C ALA A 920 78.65 -19.54 -30.70
N ARG A 921 79.78 -20.11 -31.12
CA ARG A 921 80.57 -21.08 -30.35
C ARG A 921 82.00 -20.60 -30.26
N VAL A 922 82.59 -20.78 -29.09
CA VAL A 922 83.98 -20.41 -28.80
C VAL A 922 84.79 -21.69 -28.70
N GLU A 923 85.71 -21.88 -29.65
CA GLU A 923 86.59 -23.04 -29.74
C GLU A 923 88.03 -22.60 -29.48
N ALA A 924 88.78 -23.38 -28.72
CA ALA A 924 90.20 -23.11 -28.51
C ALA A 924 90.97 -23.47 -29.78
N ALA A 925 91.59 -22.49 -30.43
CA ALA A 925 92.53 -22.78 -31.51
C ALA A 925 93.84 -23.32 -30.90
N GLU A 926 94.56 -24.19 -31.61
CA GLU A 926 95.90 -24.58 -31.18
C GLU A 926 96.82 -23.35 -31.25
N PRO A 927 97.46 -22.93 -30.13
CA PRO A 927 98.18 -21.67 -30.07
C PRO A 927 99.47 -21.74 -30.90
N ILE A 928 99.52 -20.96 -31.99
CA ILE A 928 100.64 -20.99 -32.94
C ILE A 928 101.94 -20.43 -32.33
N PHE A 929 101.85 -19.52 -31.36
CA PHE A 929 102.96 -19.09 -30.50
C PHE A 929 102.46 -18.73 -29.09
N VAL A 930 103.31 -18.92 -28.06
CA VAL A 930 103.01 -18.55 -26.66
C VAL A 930 104.06 -17.60 -26.12
N GLY A 931 103.64 -16.39 -25.74
CA GLY A 931 104.45 -15.42 -24.99
C GLY A 931 104.04 -15.34 -23.51
N PRO A 932 104.89 -14.83 -22.61
CA PRO A 932 104.51 -14.62 -21.21
C PRO A 932 103.48 -13.49 -21.11
N GLY A 933 102.20 -13.85 -20.94
CA GLY A 933 101.07 -12.91 -20.81
C GLY A 933 99.95 -13.10 -21.83
N THR A 934 100.16 -13.90 -22.88
CA THR A 934 99.11 -14.21 -23.87
C THR A 934 98.40 -15.53 -23.52
N THR A 935 97.13 -15.45 -23.14
CA THR A 935 96.19 -16.56 -23.33
C THR A 935 96.03 -16.86 -24.83
N GLY A 936 95.94 -18.13 -25.19
CA GLY A 936 96.02 -18.58 -26.58
C GLY A 936 94.93 -18.02 -27.50
N ASP A 937 95.22 -18.06 -28.80
CA ASP A 937 94.26 -17.65 -29.83
C ASP A 937 92.97 -18.48 -29.73
N THR A 938 91.86 -17.78 -29.88
CA THR A 938 90.51 -18.29 -29.68
C THR A 938 89.76 -18.15 -31.00
N LEU A 939 89.20 -19.24 -31.51
CA LEU A 939 88.35 -19.23 -32.70
C LEU A 939 86.90 -19.04 -32.26
N VAL A 940 86.24 -18.00 -32.76
CA VAL A 940 84.79 -17.88 -32.67
C VAL A 940 84.19 -18.40 -33.97
N VAL A 941 83.42 -19.48 -33.89
CA VAL A 941 82.62 -20.00 -35.01
C VAL A 941 81.19 -19.51 -34.83
N VAL A 942 80.70 -18.77 -35.81
CA VAL A 942 79.32 -18.26 -35.85
C VAL A 942 78.54 -19.05 -36.88
N GLN A 943 77.53 -19.76 -36.43
CA GLN A 943 76.56 -20.43 -37.29
C GLN A 943 75.33 -19.55 -37.45
N LEU A 944 75.05 -19.11 -38.68
CA LEU A 944 73.82 -18.41 -39.04
C LEU A 944 72.71 -19.41 -39.42
N GLY A 945 71.49 -19.13 -38.96
CA GLY A 945 70.27 -19.88 -39.22
C GLY A 945 69.26 -19.05 -40.00
N GLY A 946 68.84 -19.61 -41.13
CA GLY A 946 67.99 -19.04 -42.18
C GLY A 946 68.27 -19.80 -43.48
N ASP A 947 67.54 -19.53 -44.56
CA ASP A 947 67.90 -20.10 -45.87
C ASP A 947 69.24 -19.54 -46.35
N PRO A 948 70.15 -20.36 -46.92
CA PRO A 948 71.54 -19.98 -47.18
C PRO A 948 71.70 -19.13 -48.44
N VAL A 949 71.22 -17.88 -48.38
CA VAL A 949 71.61 -16.83 -49.35
C VAL A 949 73.11 -16.55 -49.18
N SER A 950 73.85 -16.43 -50.27
CA SER A 950 75.31 -16.22 -50.27
C SER A 950 75.70 -14.78 -49.94
N ARG A 951 75.27 -14.29 -48.77
CA ARG A 951 75.48 -12.92 -48.27
C ARG A 951 76.83 -12.75 -47.59
N GLU A 952 77.36 -11.53 -47.64
CA GLU A 952 78.60 -11.21 -46.93
C GLU A 952 78.29 -10.95 -45.45
N VAL A 953 78.99 -11.69 -44.59
CA VAL A 953 78.90 -11.58 -43.14
C VAL A 953 80.17 -10.94 -42.65
N GLU A 954 80.04 -9.95 -41.78
CA GLU A 954 81.13 -9.33 -41.06
C GLU A 954 81.06 -9.75 -39.59
N LEU A 955 82.16 -10.32 -39.09
CA LEU A 955 82.37 -10.57 -37.67
C LEU A 955 83.37 -9.53 -37.13
N ARG A 956 83.05 -8.94 -35.97
CA ARG A 956 83.96 -8.12 -35.17
C ARG A 956 83.96 -8.63 -33.73
N VAL A 957 85.12 -9.02 -33.21
CA VAL A 957 85.30 -9.24 -31.77
C VAL A 957 85.80 -7.94 -31.16
N GLU A 958 85.05 -7.43 -30.20
CA GLU A 958 85.28 -6.16 -29.52
C GLU A 958 85.47 -6.40 -28.01
N TRP A 959 86.23 -5.53 -27.35
CA TRP A 959 86.60 -5.64 -25.94
C TRP A 959 86.45 -4.33 -25.19
N CYS A 960 86.05 -4.41 -23.92
CA CYS A 960 85.97 -3.28 -23.00
C CYS A 960 86.57 -3.64 -21.64
N ALA A 961 87.21 -2.68 -20.96
CA ALA A 961 87.76 -2.90 -19.61
C ALA A 961 86.67 -3.05 -18.54
N ALA A 962 85.55 -2.35 -18.68
CA ALA A 962 84.32 -2.47 -17.88
C ALA A 962 83.19 -1.76 -18.64
N ALA A 963 82.15 -2.49 -19.06
CA ALA A 963 81.14 -1.92 -19.94
C ALA A 963 80.13 -1.03 -19.20
N PRO A 964 79.54 0.00 -19.83
CA PRO A 964 78.46 0.77 -19.23
C PRO A 964 77.18 -0.08 -19.18
N PRO A 965 76.34 0.04 -18.13
CA PRO A 965 75.20 -0.86 -17.93
C PRO A 965 74.16 -0.82 -19.06
N ASP A 966 74.02 0.32 -19.74
CA ASP A 966 73.05 0.52 -20.83
C ASP A 966 73.68 0.43 -22.25
N ASP A 967 75.02 0.36 -22.37
CA ASP A 967 75.74 0.56 -23.66
C ASP A 967 76.72 -0.57 -24.01
N ALA A 968 76.52 -1.76 -23.42
CA ALA A 968 77.35 -2.90 -23.75
C ALA A 968 76.97 -3.55 -25.11
N LEU A 969 75.70 -3.44 -25.54
CA LEU A 969 74.97 -4.52 -26.35
C LEU A 969 74.53 -3.67 -27.65
N THR A 970 74.34 -2.33 -27.56
CA THR A 970 74.16 -1.42 -28.72
C THR A 970 75.24 -1.60 -29.79
N ALA A 971 74.84 -2.01 -31.00
CA ALA A 971 75.72 -2.33 -32.12
C ALA A 971 75.44 -1.44 -33.35
N THR A 972 75.99 -0.22 -33.34
CA THR A 972 75.92 0.73 -34.46
C THR A 972 76.98 0.42 -35.54
N THR A 973 76.76 0.95 -36.74
CA THR A 973 77.71 0.86 -37.88
C THR A 973 78.69 2.03 -37.96
N ASP A 974 78.54 3.08 -37.14
CA ASP A 974 79.32 4.31 -37.24
C ASP A 974 80.74 4.18 -36.68
N VAL A 975 81.73 4.34 -37.57
CA VAL A 975 83.17 4.31 -37.23
C VAL A 975 83.73 5.73 -37.11
N ALA A 976 83.30 6.50 -36.10
CA ALA A 976 84.04 7.66 -35.55
C ALA A 976 83.36 8.32 -34.32
N GLY A 977 83.83 8.02 -33.10
CA GLY A 977 83.54 8.84 -31.91
C GLY A 977 83.49 8.05 -30.59
N ASP A 978 84.49 8.24 -29.72
CA ASP A 978 84.57 7.81 -28.30
C ASP A 978 83.89 6.46 -27.93
N ALA A 979 84.02 5.46 -28.79
CA ALA A 979 83.49 4.13 -28.55
C ALA A 979 84.18 3.47 -27.35
N VAL A 980 83.39 3.04 -26.37
CA VAL A 980 83.84 2.35 -25.15
C VAL A 980 84.37 0.92 -25.45
N TRP A 981 84.13 0.44 -26.68
CA TRP A 981 84.50 -0.87 -27.20
C TRP A 981 85.67 -0.78 -28.20
N THR A 982 86.72 -1.57 -27.97
CA THR A 982 87.90 -1.68 -28.85
C THR A 982 87.84 -2.96 -29.69
N VAL A 983 87.86 -2.85 -31.03
CA VAL A 983 87.93 -4.01 -31.92
C VAL A 983 89.27 -4.74 -31.73
N LEU A 984 89.23 -6.01 -31.31
CA LEU A 984 90.39 -6.90 -31.21
C LEU A 984 90.66 -7.66 -32.52
N ALA A 985 89.60 -8.04 -33.23
CA ALA A 985 89.68 -8.74 -34.51
C ALA A 985 88.45 -8.43 -35.37
N SER A 986 88.61 -8.47 -36.68
CA SER A 986 87.52 -8.31 -37.64
C SER A 986 87.78 -9.16 -38.88
N GLY A 987 86.71 -9.61 -39.55
CA GLY A 987 86.78 -10.28 -40.84
C GLY A 987 85.43 -10.25 -41.54
N SER A 988 85.42 -10.03 -42.86
CA SER A 988 84.22 -10.15 -43.68
C SER A 988 84.39 -11.15 -44.82
N GLY A 989 83.28 -11.78 -45.21
CA GLY A 989 83.21 -12.71 -46.33
C GLY A 989 81.90 -13.50 -46.32
N PRO A 990 81.60 -14.29 -47.34
CA PRO A 990 80.43 -15.16 -47.32
C PRO A 990 80.51 -16.18 -46.17
N ALA A 991 79.39 -16.44 -45.50
CA ALA A 991 79.25 -17.63 -44.66
C ALA A 991 79.27 -18.90 -45.53
N ASN A 992 79.60 -20.05 -44.94
CA ASN A 992 79.58 -21.33 -45.64
C ASN A 992 78.15 -21.68 -46.09
N PRO A 993 77.85 -21.73 -47.40
CA PRO A 993 76.49 -21.88 -47.90
C PRO A 993 75.87 -23.27 -47.67
N HIS A 994 76.60 -24.21 -47.05
CA HIS A 994 76.09 -25.54 -46.68
C HIS A 994 75.88 -25.73 -45.18
N THR A 995 76.45 -24.88 -44.33
CA THR A 995 76.41 -25.06 -42.86
C THR A 995 76.01 -23.81 -42.08
N GLY A 996 76.07 -22.63 -42.70
CA GLY A 996 75.86 -21.32 -42.06
C GLY A 996 77.09 -20.80 -41.31
N ASP A 997 78.22 -21.53 -41.30
CA ASP A 997 79.39 -21.17 -40.49
C ASP A 997 80.22 -20.03 -41.12
N HIS A 998 80.60 -19.05 -40.30
CA HIS A 998 81.68 -18.10 -40.56
C HIS A 998 82.57 -18.00 -39.31
N GLY A 999 83.90 -17.92 -39.48
CA GLY A 999 84.85 -18.07 -38.39
C GLY A 999 85.83 -16.90 -38.26
N LEU A 1000 86.06 -16.44 -37.03
CA LEU A 1000 87.01 -15.36 -36.73
C LEU A 1000 87.91 -15.75 -35.54
N THR A 1001 89.23 -15.76 -35.77
CA THR A 1001 90.24 -15.99 -34.73
C THR A 1001 90.66 -14.67 -34.09
N PHE A 1002 90.75 -14.63 -32.75
CA PHE A 1002 91.26 -13.48 -32.00
C PHE A 1002 92.07 -13.92 -30.77
N THR A 1003 93.02 -13.10 -30.33
CA THR A 1003 93.74 -13.32 -29.06
C THR A 1003 92.92 -12.74 -27.91
N ARG A 1004 92.52 -13.59 -26.95
CA ARG A 1004 91.64 -13.19 -25.85
C ARG A 1004 92.38 -12.43 -24.76
N GLN A 1005 91.84 -11.29 -24.32
CA GLN A 1005 92.38 -10.50 -23.20
C GLN A 1005 92.13 -11.18 -21.85
N ALA A 1006 93.05 -11.00 -20.90
CA ALA A 1006 93.03 -11.67 -19.59
C ALA A 1006 92.01 -11.10 -18.58
N SER A 1007 91.42 -9.94 -18.87
CA SER A 1007 90.37 -9.29 -18.07
C SER A 1007 89.56 -8.32 -18.93
N GLY A 1008 88.43 -7.83 -18.40
CA GLY A 1008 87.44 -7.07 -19.17
C GLY A 1008 86.45 -7.97 -19.93
N GLU A 1009 85.48 -7.34 -20.57
CA GLU A 1009 84.40 -8.00 -21.29
C GLU A 1009 84.71 -8.10 -22.78
N HIS A 1010 84.18 -9.14 -23.43
CA HIS A 1010 84.32 -9.39 -24.87
C HIS A 1010 82.93 -9.53 -25.48
N ARG A 1011 82.67 -8.87 -26.61
CA ARG A 1011 81.45 -9.05 -27.42
C ARG A 1011 81.81 -9.39 -28.86
N LEU A 1012 80.98 -10.22 -29.48
CA LEU A 1012 81.03 -10.53 -30.91
C LEU A 1012 79.90 -9.78 -31.59
N VAL A 1013 80.23 -8.74 -32.35
CA VAL A 1013 79.30 -8.09 -33.27
C VAL A 1013 79.27 -8.89 -34.58
N VAL A 1014 78.06 -9.24 -35.01
CA VAL A 1014 77.77 -9.96 -36.26
C VAL A 1014 76.92 -9.03 -37.12
N THR A 1015 77.38 -8.69 -38.32
CA THR A 1015 76.62 -7.89 -39.30
C THR A 1015 76.43 -8.69 -40.58
N GLU A 1016 75.18 -8.86 -41.02
CA GLU A 1016 74.85 -9.45 -42.32
C GLU A 1016 74.61 -8.31 -43.32
N TRP A 1017 75.39 -8.31 -44.40
CA TRP A 1017 75.33 -7.33 -45.47
C TRP A 1017 74.62 -7.92 -46.70
N ASP A 1018 73.86 -7.05 -47.37
CA ASP A 1018 73.14 -7.35 -48.58
C ASP A 1018 73.62 -6.41 -49.70
N ASP A 1019 74.14 -7.01 -50.78
CA ASP A 1019 74.68 -6.31 -51.94
C ASP A 1019 73.55 -5.73 -52.80
N LEU A 1020 73.53 -4.41 -52.99
CA LEU A 1020 72.49 -3.76 -53.77
C LEU A 1020 72.77 -3.91 -55.28
N PRO A 1021 71.78 -4.33 -56.10
CA PRO A 1021 71.97 -4.44 -57.54
C PRO A 1021 72.24 -3.05 -58.15
N PRO A 1022 73.14 -2.95 -59.15
CA PRO A 1022 73.53 -1.65 -59.71
C PRO A 1022 72.34 -0.97 -60.38
N SER A 1023 71.88 0.14 -59.81
CA SER A 1023 70.72 0.88 -60.31
C SER A 1023 70.97 1.41 -61.73
N SER A 1024 70.11 0.98 -62.66
CA SER A 1024 70.09 1.45 -64.05
C SER A 1024 69.33 2.76 -64.24
N ALA A 1025 68.83 3.37 -63.16
CA ALA A 1025 67.81 4.41 -63.20
C ALA A 1025 68.18 5.75 -62.52
N VAL A 1026 69.43 5.91 -62.02
CA VAL A 1026 69.87 7.11 -61.28
C VAL A 1026 70.95 7.88 -62.04
N THR A 1027 70.79 9.20 -62.16
CA THR A 1027 71.79 10.11 -62.75
C THR A 1027 72.92 10.46 -61.74
N PRO A 1028 74.15 10.78 -62.19
CA PRO A 1028 75.34 10.72 -61.33
C PRO A 1028 75.44 11.72 -60.16
N ASP A 1029 74.56 12.71 -60.08
CA ASP A 1029 74.64 13.81 -59.08
C ASP A 1029 73.75 13.59 -57.84
N ASP A 1030 72.99 12.48 -57.76
CA ASP A 1030 72.20 12.12 -56.56
C ASP A 1030 72.98 11.20 -55.60
N LEU A 1031 72.75 11.38 -54.30
CA LEU A 1031 73.46 10.73 -53.17
C LEU A 1031 73.44 9.18 -53.16
N GLY A 1032 72.63 8.54 -53.99
CA GLY A 1032 72.54 7.08 -54.08
C GLY A 1032 73.77 6.37 -54.66
N SER A 1033 74.70 7.10 -55.28
CA SER A 1033 75.87 6.54 -56.00
C SER A 1033 76.94 5.89 -55.11
N HIS A 1034 76.83 5.98 -53.77
CA HIS A 1034 77.85 5.52 -52.83
C HIS A 1034 77.44 4.35 -51.92
N VAL A 1035 76.19 3.88 -51.97
CA VAL A 1035 75.71 2.76 -51.14
C VAL A 1035 75.66 1.48 -51.97
N SER A 1036 76.77 0.75 -52.04
CA SER A 1036 76.80 -0.57 -52.71
C SER A 1036 76.23 -1.70 -51.85
N ARG A 1037 76.10 -1.50 -50.53
CA ARG A 1037 75.70 -2.50 -49.54
C ARG A 1037 74.79 -1.90 -48.48
N ARG A 1038 73.80 -2.66 -48.03
CA ARG A 1038 72.96 -2.34 -46.86
C ARG A 1038 73.17 -3.39 -45.75
N PRO A 1039 73.26 -3.01 -44.47
CA PRO A 1039 73.17 -3.98 -43.38
C PRO A 1039 71.69 -4.41 -43.24
N ILE A 1040 71.44 -5.71 -43.11
CA ILE A 1040 70.07 -6.27 -42.98
C ILE A 1040 69.81 -6.97 -41.64
N PHE A 1041 70.87 -7.34 -40.94
CA PHE A 1041 70.85 -7.87 -39.59
C PHE A 1041 72.13 -7.44 -38.87
N ILE A 1042 72.01 -7.01 -37.61
CA ILE A 1042 73.12 -6.76 -36.70
C ILE A 1042 72.76 -7.38 -35.36
N ALA A 1043 73.69 -8.08 -34.71
CA ALA A 1043 73.55 -8.51 -33.32
C ALA A 1043 74.91 -8.49 -32.62
N ALA A 1044 74.92 -8.30 -31.30
CA ALA A 1044 76.10 -8.44 -30.47
C ALA A 1044 75.89 -9.55 -29.43
N LEU A 1045 76.77 -10.55 -29.41
CA LEU A 1045 76.73 -11.68 -28.47
C LEU A 1045 77.91 -11.56 -27.50
N SER A 1046 77.67 -11.57 -26.19
CA SER A 1046 78.75 -11.55 -25.21
C SER A 1046 79.52 -12.89 -25.18
N LEU A 1047 80.84 -12.80 -25.00
CA LEU A 1047 81.78 -13.92 -25.04
C LEU A 1047 82.41 -14.10 -23.65
N THR A 1048 81.70 -14.66 -22.66
CA THR A 1048 82.28 -14.94 -21.34
C THR A 1048 83.24 -16.15 -21.35
N ALA A 1049 83.81 -16.47 -20.19
CA ALA A 1049 84.82 -17.52 -20.03
C ALA A 1049 84.23 -18.87 -19.56
N ASP A 1050 82.91 -18.96 -19.35
CA ASP A 1050 82.25 -20.13 -18.76
C ASP A 1050 80.89 -20.41 -19.45
N VAL A 1051 80.65 -21.65 -19.87
CA VAL A 1051 79.62 -22.00 -20.88
C VAL A 1051 78.22 -22.20 -20.26
N SER A 1052 77.87 -21.42 -19.23
CA SER A 1052 76.63 -21.62 -18.47
C SER A 1052 75.99 -20.40 -17.81
N ALA A 1053 76.61 -19.21 -17.88
CA ALA A 1053 75.99 -17.99 -17.34
C ALA A 1053 76.40 -16.73 -18.12
N LEU A 1054 75.39 -16.01 -18.62
CA LEU A 1054 75.49 -14.66 -19.16
C LEU A 1054 74.13 -13.98 -19.04
N PRO A 1055 74.02 -12.79 -18.43
CA PRO A 1055 72.88 -11.91 -18.64
C PRO A 1055 73.06 -11.12 -19.94
N SER A 1056 71.96 -10.87 -20.65
CA SER A 1056 71.93 -10.09 -21.89
C SER A 1056 70.67 -9.22 -21.99
N ALA A 1057 70.84 -8.01 -22.53
CA ALA A 1057 69.79 -6.98 -22.67
C ALA A 1057 70.26 -5.80 -23.55
N PHE A 1058 70.11 -5.87 -24.88
CA PHE A 1058 70.23 -4.71 -25.79
C PHE A 1058 68.87 -4.41 -26.44
N GLY A 1059 68.66 -3.16 -26.84
CA GLY A 1059 67.56 -2.70 -27.70
C GLY A 1059 68.04 -2.38 -29.12
#